data_AF-A0A319DVF5-F1
#
_entry.id   AF-A0A319DVF5-F1
#
_cell.length_a   1.000
_cell.length_b   1.000
_cell.length_c   1.000
_cell.angle_alpha   90.00
_cell.angle_beta   90.00
_cell.angle_gamma   90.00
#
_symmetry.space_group_name_H-M   'P 1'
#
loop_
_entity.id
_entity.type
_entity.pdbx_description
1 polymer ?
#
loop_
_entity_poly.entity_id
_entity_poly.type
_entity_poly.pdbx_seq_one_letter_code
_entity_poly.pdbx_strand_id
1 'polypeptide(L)'
;MTTQQSNKNQSDLPLQSISPDPLFPFPVNIMDNVEETLITDMVTHISNASQNEDLKALFRSHLTVHCKEELKQLNDVNPKYQKVVLALVAYKLVTSVFRQFPDKLFGCFLVTWKPANLRHNVRAANSAPAMLIASLFSRSTTLIPLYYLLDLPEVSYYMIMKRQGVKPSLRCADYRVGWVCALALELAAAQSMLDIEHGIPSDLNRPSRFDHNKYTFGQIGGHNIVLAVLPAGIYGVAQAALATKLMSFSFPKLQFALMVGIGGGVPSRTHDIRLGDVVVSKPVPGHPGVLQYDFGKTGPDGEVTAIGALNRPPLEALTAIAAMQTKDMMEEGCLSDIISDALRKRPKMRAKFNHPGMADVLYRADYGHVSDDHCADCSQDMTIHRSKRETMEPTIHYGLIGSGNQVIKNGATRDRLREKHGILCFEMEAAGALEAFPCLVIRGVCDYADSHKNNSWQGYAALTAAAYTKDLLCLIEGSASPVSSPSSTSGASEATEYVQMALPPRRASPVPRPPLGNAGVPVLKANPQPRKNHAMPNTGSQRPPVLNAQPPPQRIDPQLRADFGRRLLHAAKTDNMPVVKRFVDKGGDPNMTTEDWNLTALHYAARTGHNGTTRLLLKAGANPNAQAKHTNNTPLFDAASNGYVRVIQCLLQHGADITACCEWERTALHAAAEKGHIDCVDILMRYHADADSIDCNGYTPLDLASQGGHWETVKYLQRL
;
A
#
# COMPACT_ATOMS: atom_id res chain seq x y z
N MET A 1 7.33 1.60 80.66
CA MET A 1 7.34 0.12 80.74
C MET A 1 7.64 -0.38 79.33
N THR A 2 8.93 -0.56 79.04
CA THR A 2 9.64 -1.86 79.12
C THR A 2 9.04 -2.81 78.09
N THR A 3 9.77 -3.34 77.11
CA THR A 3 11.21 -3.66 77.01
C THR A 3 11.41 -4.09 75.55
N GLN A 4 12.43 -3.61 74.81
CA GLN A 4 13.81 -4.16 74.77
C GLN A 4 13.81 -5.66 74.46
N GLN A 5 14.67 -6.25 73.63
CA GLN A 5 15.98 -5.94 73.03
C GLN A 5 16.24 -7.21 72.16
N SER A 6 17.10 -7.31 71.16
CA SER A 6 18.50 -6.88 70.99
C SER A 6 18.90 -7.32 69.57
N ASN A 7 19.52 -6.47 68.74
CA ASN A 7 20.98 -6.23 68.68
C ASN A 7 21.76 -7.53 68.36
N LYS A 8 22.75 -7.59 67.47
CA LYS A 8 23.69 -6.57 66.96
C LYS A 8 24.66 -7.28 65.98
N ASN A 9 25.22 -6.53 65.03
CA ASN A 9 26.64 -6.44 64.62
C ASN A 9 26.71 -6.03 63.14
N GLN A 10 27.06 -4.78 62.81
CA GLN A 10 28.42 -4.23 62.61
C GLN A 10 29.16 -4.92 61.43
N SER A 11 29.79 -4.26 60.47
CA SER A 11 30.32 -2.90 60.36
C SER A 11 30.91 -2.66 58.94
N ASP A 12 30.77 -1.44 58.43
CA ASP A 12 31.71 -0.61 57.65
C ASP A 12 32.56 -1.13 56.47
N LEU A 13 32.25 -0.57 55.28
CA LEU A 13 33.11 0.01 54.20
C LEU A 13 34.05 -0.92 53.38
N PRO A 14 34.48 -0.57 52.12
CA PRO A 14 34.21 0.62 51.29
C PRO A 14 33.76 0.33 49.82
N LEU A 15 33.37 1.39 49.10
CA LEU A 15 33.22 1.42 47.63
C LEU A 15 34.55 1.11 46.93
N GLN A 16 34.58 0.06 46.10
CA GLN A 16 35.62 -0.14 45.08
C GLN A 16 34.99 -0.30 43.69
N SER A 17 35.55 0.48 42.76
CA SER A 17 35.35 0.46 41.32
C SER A 17 35.65 -0.90 40.69
N ILE A 18 34.75 -1.42 39.86
CA ILE A 18 35.01 -2.57 38.99
C ILE A 18 34.85 -2.11 37.53
N SER A 19 35.97 -2.14 36.81
CA SER A 19 36.11 -2.02 35.35
C SER A 19 35.55 -3.25 34.62
N PRO A 20 35.11 -3.12 33.35
CA PRO A 20 34.68 -4.25 32.54
C PRO A 20 35.84 -4.83 31.70
N ASP A 21 36.06 -6.15 31.73
CA ASP A 21 36.77 -6.96 30.72
C ASP A 21 36.72 -8.47 31.10
N PRO A 22 36.99 -9.46 30.20
CA PRO A 22 36.49 -9.70 28.84
C PRO A 22 36.05 -11.18 28.60
N LEU A 23 35.40 -11.46 27.45
CA LEU A 23 35.35 -12.73 26.65
C LEU A 23 35.51 -14.12 27.32
N PHE A 24 34.50 -15.00 27.13
CA PHE A 24 34.67 -16.47 27.10
C PHE A 24 34.58 -16.98 25.64
N PRO A 25 35.48 -17.91 25.20
CA PRO A 25 35.53 -18.41 23.83
C PRO A 25 34.62 -19.64 23.65
N PHE A 26 33.92 -19.75 22.52
CA PHE A 26 33.28 -21.01 22.11
C PHE A 26 34.23 -21.84 21.22
N PRO A 27 34.35 -23.16 21.44
CA PRO A 27 35.27 -24.01 20.69
C PRO A 27 34.78 -24.28 19.27
N VAL A 28 35.72 -24.16 18.32
CA VAL A 28 35.62 -24.56 16.91
C VAL A 28 35.86 -26.08 16.84
N ASN A 29 34.80 -26.91 16.81
CA ASN A 29 34.76 -28.26 16.20
C ASN A 29 33.54 -29.10 16.67
N ILE A 30 32.32 -28.71 16.32
CA ILE A 30 31.13 -29.60 16.46
C ILE A 30 30.28 -29.58 15.18
N MET A 31 30.89 -29.52 13.99
CA MET A 31 30.15 -29.35 12.73
C MET A 31 30.19 -30.54 11.76
N ASP A 32 31.06 -31.54 11.95
CA ASP A 32 31.23 -32.57 10.91
C ASP A 32 30.27 -33.79 11.01
N ASN A 33 29.44 -33.90 12.05
CA ASN A 33 28.58 -35.08 12.27
C ASN A 33 27.08 -34.81 12.38
N VAL A 34 26.62 -33.58 12.10
CA VAL A 34 25.22 -33.16 12.37
C VAL A 34 24.26 -33.43 11.21
N GLU A 35 24.74 -33.63 9.98
CA GLU A 35 23.84 -33.74 8.81
C GLU A 35 23.21 -35.13 8.66
N GLU A 36 23.99 -36.20 8.84
CA GLU A 36 23.51 -37.57 8.64
C GLU A 36 22.73 -38.10 9.86
N THR A 37 23.12 -37.67 11.07
CA THR A 37 22.43 -38.00 12.32
C THR A 37 21.06 -37.34 12.42
N LEU A 38 20.90 -36.09 11.98
CA LEU A 38 19.60 -35.39 12.04
C LEU A 38 18.56 -36.00 11.10
N ILE A 39 18.97 -36.37 9.88
CA ILE A 39 18.10 -37.04 8.91
C ILE A 39 17.76 -38.46 9.40
N THR A 40 18.76 -39.17 9.95
CA THR A 40 18.55 -40.51 10.51
C THR A 40 17.64 -40.48 11.73
N ASP A 41 17.76 -39.47 12.59
CA ASP A 41 16.91 -39.27 13.77
C ASP A 41 15.49 -38.88 13.37
N MET A 42 15.31 -37.99 12.40
CA MET A 42 13.99 -37.64 11.87
C MET A 42 13.30 -38.84 11.21
N VAL A 43 14.03 -39.60 10.38
CA VAL A 43 13.53 -40.83 9.75
C VAL A 43 13.18 -41.86 10.81
N THR A 44 14.04 -42.06 11.81
CA THR A 44 13.82 -43.04 12.89
C THR A 44 12.63 -42.64 13.75
N HIS A 45 12.47 -41.35 14.06
CA HIS A 45 11.38 -40.88 14.91
C HIS A 45 10.01 -40.96 14.19
N ILE A 46 9.95 -40.61 12.90
CA ILE A 46 8.75 -40.78 12.06
C ILE A 46 8.47 -42.27 11.81
N SER A 47 9.52 -43.06 11.61
CA SER A 47 9.44 -44.52 11.43
C SER A 47 8.99 -45.24 12.70
N ASN A 48 9.24 -44.69 13.89
CA ASN A 48 8.77 -45.22 15.18
C ASN A 48 7.35 -44.74 15.53
N ALA A 49 6.89 -43.62 14.97
CA ALA A 49 5.54 -43.08 15.18
C ALA A 49 4.47 -43.76 14.31
N SER A 50 4.87 -44.46 13.23
CA SER A 50 3.97 -45.20 12.35
C SER A 50 4.14 -46.71 12.56
N GLN A 51 3.05 -47.47 12.80
CA GLN A 51 3.10 -48.95 12.76
C GLN A 51 2.92 -49.51 11.35
N ASN A 52 2.84 -48.66 10.31
CA ASN A 52 2.56 -49.06 8.94
C ASN A 52 3.85 -49.09 8.09
N GLU A 53 4.29 -50.29 7.69
CA GLU A 53 5.55 -50.53 6.97
C GLU A 53 5.59 -49.93 5.55
N ASP A 54 4.46 -49.84 4.85
CA ASP A 54 4.39 -49.25 3.50
C ASP A 54 4.64 -47.72 3.55
N LEU A 55 4.09 -47.07 4.58
CA LEU A 55 4.35 -45.65 4.85
C LEU A 55 5.83 -45.42 5.18
N LYS A 56 6.47 -46.32 5.94
CA LYS A 56 7.91 -46.23 6.25
C LYS A 56 8.78 -46.36 5.00
N ALA A 57 8.46 -47.31 4.13
CA ALA A 57 9.18 -47.52 2.87
C ALA A 57 9.04 -46.32 1.93
N LEU A 58 7.84 -45.74 1.83
CA LEU A 58 7.55 -44.57 1.01
C LEU A 58 8.24 -43.30 1.53
N PHE A 59 8.22 -43.06 2.85
CA PHE A 59 8.94 -41.93 3.44
C PHE A 59 10.45 -42.05 3.21
N ARG A 60 11.03 -43.24 3.39
CA ARG A 60 12.46 -43.48 3.14
C ARG A 60 12.85 -43.22 1.69
N SER A 61 12.06 -43.68 0.72
CA SER A 61 12.40 -43.48 -0.70
C SER A 61 12.29 -42.00 -1.11
N HIS A 62 11.26 -41.30 -0.65
CA HIS A 62 11.03 -39.89 -1.01
C HIS A 62 12.03 -38.95 -0.31
N LEU A 63 12.34 -39.16 0.97
CA LEU A 63 13.38 -38.43 1.70
C LEU A 63 14.75 -38.61 1.06
N THR A 64 15.11 -39.85 0.69
CA THR A 64 16.46 -40.14 0.18
C THR A 64 16.70 -39.53 -1.20
N VAL A 65 15.69 -39.47 -2.07
CA VAL A 65 15.82 -38.90 -3.41
C VAL A 65 15.81 -37.37 -3.37
N HIS A 66 14.79 -36.77 -2.75
CA HIS A 66 14.62 -35.32 -2.75
C HIS A 66 15.65 -34.59 -1.89
N CYS A 67 16.01 -35.14 -0.73
CA CYS A 67 17.03 -34.51 0.11
C CYS A 67 18.42 -34.61 -0.50
N LYS A 68 18.78 -35.68 -1.22
CA LYS A 68 20.13 -35.77 -1.84
C LYS A 68 20.36 -34.75 -2.95
N GLU A 69 19.34 -34.43 -3.74
CA GLU A 69 19.43 -33.40 -4.78
C GLU A 69 19.45 -31.99 -4.21
N GLU A 70 18.61 -31.69 -3.21
CA GLU A 70 18.61 -30.38 -2.55
C GLU A 70 19.81 -30.18 -1.61
N LEU A 71 20.33 -31.23 -0.96
CA LEU A 71 21.56 -31.18 -0.16
C LEU A 71 22.80 -30.96 -1.02
N LYS A 72 22.85 -31.52 -2.24
CA LYS A 72 23.93 -31.23 -3.19
C LYS A 72 24.01 -29.75 -3.55
N GLN A 73 22.86 -29.07 -3.65
CA GLN A 73 22.79 -27.63 -3.90
C GLN A 73 23.14 -26.80 -2.65
N LEU A 74 23.05 -27.40 -1.45
CA LEU A 74 23.36 -26.77 -0.17
C LEU A 74 24.86 -26.72 0.18
N ASN A 75 25.69 -27.55 -0.45
CA ASN A 75 27.15 -27.50 -0.27
C ASN A 75 27.78 -26.20 -0.82
N ASP A 76 27.08 -25.50 -1.72
CA ASP A 76 27.48 -24.19 -2.24
C ASP A 76 26.87 -23.00 -1.47
N VAL A 77 26.01 -23.28 -0.48
CA VAL A 77 25.32 -22.27 0.31
C VAL A 77 26.14 -21.96 1.55
N ASN A 78 26.31 -20.66 1.82
CA ASN A 78 27.03 -20.17 2.99
C ASN A 78 26.55 -20.88 4.28
N PRO A 79 27.46 -21.42 5.12
CA PRO A 79 27.15 -22.27 6.28
C PRO A 79 26.16 -21.63 7.28
N LYS A 80 26.09 -20.29 7.30
CA LYS A 80 25.15 -19.53 8.14
C LYS A 80 23.69 -19.78 7.76
N TYR A 81 23.39 -20.09 6.49
CA TYR A 81 22.03 -20.21 5.96
C TYR A 81 21.60 -21.66 5.71
N GLN A 82 22.52 -22.63 5.75
CA GLN A 82 22.22 -24.05 5.56
C GLN A 82 21.11 -24.55 6.50
N LYS A 83 21.08 -24.09 7.75
CA LYS A 83 20.05 -24.46 8.75
C LYS A 83 18.63 -23.97 8.38
N VAL A 84 18.52 -22.79 7.79
CA VAL A 84 17.23 -22.20 7.38
C VAL A 84 16.69 -22.94 6.15
N VAL A 85 17.58 -23.26 5.22
CA VAL A 85 17.20 -24.02 4.02
C VAL A 85 16.81 -25.45 4.40
N LEU A 86 17.55 -26.14 5.27
CA LEU A 86 17.17 -27.47 5.77
C LEU A 86 15.76 -27.47 6.39
N ALA A 87 15.43 -26.44 7.16
CA ALA A 87 14.12 -26.32 7.79
C ALA A 87 12.98 -26.07 6.80
N LEU A 88 13.24 -25.29 5.74
CA LEU A 88 12.29 -25.07 4.63
C LEU A 88 12.08 -26.35 3.81
N VAL A 89 13.14 -27.12 3.57
CA VAL A 89 13.08 -28.42 2.89
C VAL A 89 12.25 -29.40 3.73
N ALA A 90 12.50 -29.50 5.03
CA ALA A 90 11.72 -30.34 5.93
C ALA A 90 10.23 -29.96 5.95
N TYR A 91 9.90 -28.67 5.95
CA TYR A 91 8.52 -28.18 5.89
C TYR A 91 7.84 -28.56 4.57
N LYS A 92 8.50 -28.34 3.43
CA LYS A 92 7.99 -28.72 2.10
C LYS A 92 7.76 -30.22 1.99
N LEU A 93 8.67 -31.02 2.54
CA LEU A 93 8.56 -32.48 2.48
C LEU A 93 7.39 -33.00 3.31
N VAL A 94 7.23 -32.53 4.55
CA VAL A 94 6.12 -32.90 5.44
C VAL A 94 4.77 -32.50 4.83
N THR A 95 4.69 -31.31 4.24
CA THR A 95 3.46 -30.82 3.60
C THR A 95 3.13 -31.56 2.29
N SER A 96 4.13 -31.96 1.51
CA SER A 96 3.96 -32.78 0.30
C SER A 96 3.40 -34.17 0.65
N VAL A 97 3.95 -34.84 1.66
CA VAL A 97 3.48 -36.18 2.07
C VAL A 97 2.08 -36.11 2.71
N PHE A 98 1.78 -35.07 3.48
CA PHE A 98 0.44 -34.87 4.05
C PHE A 98 -0.63 -34.63 2.98
N ARG A 99 -0.28 -33.98 1.86
CA ARG A 99 -1.17 -33.80 0.70
C ARG A 99 -1.46 -35.10 -0.04
N GLN A 100 -0.48 -35.99 -0.14
CA GLN A 100 -0.65 -37.25 -0.88
C GLN A 100 -1.42 -38.31 -0.09
N PHE A 101 -1.38 -38.29 1.26
CA PHE A 101 -2.00 -39.34 2.09
C PHE A 101 -2.73 -38.79 3.33
N PRO A 102 -3.77 -37.96 3.17
CA PRO A 102 -4.43 -37.28 4.28
C PRO A 102 -5.11 -38.25 5.28
N ASP A 103 -5.72 -39.33 4.78
CA ASP A 103 -6.56 -40.21 5.60
C ASP A 103 -5.76 -41.20 6.47
N LYS A 104 -4.57 -41.61 6.02
CA LYS A 104 -3.71 -42.55 6.77
C LYS A 104 -2.99 -41.88 7.94
N LEU A 105 -2.67 -40.59 7.84
CA LEU A 105 -2.00 -39.84 8.90
C LEU A 105 -2.98 -39.40 9.99
N PHE A 106 -4.23 -39.08 9.66
CA PHE A 106 -5.24 -38.65 10.63
C PHE A 106 -5.55 -39.71 11.71
N GLY A 107 -5.54 -41.00 11.34
CA GLY A 107 -5.84 -42.12 12.24
C GLY A 107 -4.83 -42.34 13.37
N CYS A 108 -3.56 -41.99 13.17
CA CYS A 108 -2.51 -42.16 14.19
C CYS A 108 -2.59 -41.13 15.34
N PHE A 109 -3.27 -39.99 15.15
CA PHE A 109 -3.24 -38.87 16.12
C PHE A 109 -4.33 -38.91 17.19
N LEU A 110 -5.37 -39.73 17.04
CA LEU A 110 -6.44 -39.83 18.04
C LEU A 110 -6.04 -40.63 19.29
N VAL A 111 -4.95 -41.42 19.25
CA VAL A 111 -4.59 -42.34 20.35
C VAL A 111 -3.70 -41.70 21.42
N THR A 112 -2.97 -40.62 21.12
CA THR A 112 -1.96 -40.05 22.04
C THR A 112 -2.36 -38.76 22.73
N TRP A 113 -3.57 -38.24 22.50
CA TRP A 113 -4.04 -36.98 23.07
C TRP A 113 -5.42 -37.15 23.71
N LYS A 114 -5.48 -37.30 25.05
CA LYS A 114 -6.74 -37.23 25.81
C LYS A 114 -7.01 -35.76 26.15
N PRO A 115 -8.10 -35.15 25.66
CA PRO A 115 -8.47 -33.79 26.02
C PRO A 115 -9.52 -33.80 27.14
N ALA A 116 -9.27 -33.07 28.22
CA ALA A 116 -10.36 -32.59 29.05
C ALA A 116 -10.94 -31.33 28.38
N ASN A 117 -12.16 -31.46 27.87
CA ASN A 117 -13.04 -30.40 27.35
C ASN A 117 -12.71 -29.81 25.97
N LEU A 118 -13.08 -30.55 24.91
CA LEU A 118 -13.63 -29.94 23.70
C LEU A 118 -14.58 -30.93 23.01
N ARG A 119 -15.89 -30.71 23.16
CA ARG A 119 -16.90 -31.30 22.28
C ARG A 119 -17.15 -30.34 21.11
N HIS A 120 -17.10 -30.91 19.90
CA HIS A 120 -17.53 -30.38 18.60
C HIS A 120 -16.61 -29.37 17.89
N ASN A 121 -15.82 -29.85 16.91
CA ASN A 121 -16.06 -29.61 15.46
C ASN A 121 -14.90 -30.13 14.59
N VAL A 122 -15.23 -30.88 13.55
CA VAL A 122 -14.33 -31.46 12.55
C VAL A 122 -13.88 -30.39 11.54
N ARG A 123 -13.01 -29.45 11.96
CA ARG A 123 -12.39 -28.42 11.08
C ARG A 123 -10.86 -28.35 11.16
N ALA A 124 -10.19 -29.37 11.72
CA ALA A 124 -8.76 -29.34 12.05
C ALA A 124 -7.82 -29.94 10.98
N ALA A 125 -8.19 -29.97 9.69
CA ALA A 125 -7.30 -30.50 8.64
C ALA A 125 -6.14 -29.53 8.30
N ASN A 126 -6.37 -28.22 8.35
CA ASN A 126 -5.36 -27.22 7.97
C ASN A 126 -4.35 -26.88 9.09
N SER A 127 -4.56 -27.38 10.32
CA SER A 127 -3.65 -27.18 11.45
C SER A 127 -2.79 -28.40 11.77
N ALA A 128 -3.11 -29.57 11.20
CA ALA A 128 -2.44 -30.83 11.53
C ALA A 128 -0.94 -30.88 11.18
N PRO A 129 -0.46 -30.35 10.03
CA PRO A 129 0.98 -30.34 9.73
C PRO A 129 1.79 -29.44 10.67
N ALA A 130 1.23 -28.28 11.04
CA ALA A 130 1.86 -27.35 11.98
C ALA A 130 1.88 -27.90 13.42
N MET A 131 0.83 -28.62 13.83
CA MET A 131 0.78 -29.29 15.13
C MET A 131 1.73 -30.50 15.20
N LEU A 132 1.93 -31.21 14.08
CA LEU A 132 2.90 -32.30 13.96
C LEU A 132 4.34 -31.79 14.15
N ILE A 133 4.67 -30.67 13.49
CA ILE A 133 5.96 -29.98 13.63
C ILE A 133 6.13 -29.50 15.08
N ALA A 134 5.14 -28.85 15.69
CA ALA A 134 5.25 -28.43 17.09
C ALA A 134 5.47 -29.61 18.07
N SER A 135 4.81 -30.75 17.84
CA SER A 135 4.97 -31.98 18.64
C SER A 135 6.36 -32.62 18.49
N LEU A 136 6.86 -32.75 17.25
CA LEU A 136 8.19 -33.32 16.98
C LEU A 136 9.33 -32.46 17.55
N PHE A 137 9.17 -31.13 17.55
CA PHE A 137 10.19 -30.20 18.03
C PHE A 137 10.15 -29.97 19.56
N SER A 138 9.02 -30.25 20.23
CA SER A 138 8.90 -30.09 21.69
C SER A 138 9.52 -31.22 22.52
N ARG A 139 9.89 -32.35 21.90
CA ARG A 139 10.41 -33.54 22.60
C ARG A 139 11.90 -33.82 22.38
N SER A 140 12.57 -33.08 21.50
CA SER A 140 13.99 -33.22 21.23
C SER A 140 14.77 -32.02 21.77
N THR A 141 15.64 -32.26 22.76
CA THR A 141 16.47 -31.23 23.43
C THR A 141 17.52 -30.61 22.49
N THR A 142 17.83 -31.27 21.38
CA THR A 142 18.79 -30.80 20.36
C THR A 142 18.16 -29.87 19.31
N LEU A 143 16.82 -29.84 19.17
CA LEU A 143 16.11 -29.09 18.12
C LEU A 143 15.49 -27.76 18.58
N ILE A 144 15.54 -27.47 19.88
CA ILE A 144 15.12 -26.18 20.46
C ILE A 144 15.79 -24.97 19.76
N PRO A 145 17.08 -25.02 19.35
CA PRO A 145 17.71 -23.89 18.65
C PRO A 145 17.11 -23.63 17.26
N LEU A 146 16.53 -24.64 16.60
CA LEU A 146 15.92 -24.51 15.26
C LEU A 146 14.55 -23.84 15.33
N TYR A 147 13.80 -24.03 16.42
CA TYR A 147 12.56 -23.30 16.69
C TYR A 147 12.80 -21.78 16.81
N TYR A 148 13.90 -21.39 17.46
CA TYR A 148 14.30 -19.97 17.56
C TYR A 148 14.87 -19.39 16.26
N LEU A 149 15.44 -20.23 15.37
CA LEU A 149 15.97 -19.82 14.06
C LEU A 149 14.89 -19.73 12.97
N LEU A 150 13.75 -20.42 13.14
CA LEU A 150 12.58 -20.35 12.27
C LEU A 150 11.64 -19.18 12.59
N ASP A 151 11.91 -18.45 13.68
CA ASP A 151 11.21 -17.21 14.01
C ASP A 151 11.72 -16.06 13.13
N LEU A 152 11.52 -16.20 11.82
CA LEU A 152 11.63 -15.11 10.85
C LEU A 152 10.46 -14.15 11.16
N PRO A 153 10.72 -12.93 11.66
CA PRO A 153 9.68 -12.02 12.13
C PRO A 153 8.64 -11.72 11.03
N GLU A 154 9.04 -11.75 9.77
CA GLU A 154 8.21 -11.43 8.62
C GLU A 154 7.15 -12.51 8.32
N VAL A 155 7.47 -13.80 8.54
CA VAL A 155 6.53 -14.91 8.28
C VAL A 155 5.62 -15.14 9.48
N SER A 156 6.15 -15.01 10.71
CA SER A 156 5.37 -15.03 11.95
C SER A 156 4.36 -13.88 11.98
N TYR A 157 4.75 -12.64 11.62
CA TYR A 157 3.83 -11.50 11.52
C TYR A 157 2.74 -11.74 10.47
N TYR A 158 3.11 -12.19 9.25
CA TYR A 158 2.12 -12.44 8.20
C TYR A 158 1.15 -13.58 8.55
N MET A 159 1.61 -14.64 9.21
CA MET A 159 0.75 -15.75 9.64
C MET A 159 -0.09 -15.43 10.89
N ILE A 160 0.42 -14.60 11.82
CA ILE A 160 -0.31 -14.11 13.00
C ILE A 160 -1.40 -13.11 12.55
N MET A 161 -1.07 -12.16 11.66
CA MET A 161 -2.01 -11.21 11.07
C MET A 161 -3.14 -11.92 10.30
N LYS A 162 -2.81 -12.97 9.54
CA LYS A 162 -3.80 -13.79 8.82
C LYS A 162 -4.65 -14.67 9.75
N ARG A 163 -4.15 -15.03 10.94
CA ARG A 163 -4.90 -15.76 11.98
C ARG A 163 -5.79 -14.86 12.84
N GLN A 164 -5.43 -13.59 13.01
CA GLN A 164 -6.14 -12.63 13.87
C GLN A 164 -7.08 -11.67 13.09
N GLY A 165 -7.05 -11.70 11.76
CA GLY A 165 -7.94 -10.89 10.92
C GLY A 165 -7.56 -9.40 10.83
N VAL A 166 -6.34 -9.06 11.24
CA VAL A 166 -5.82 -7.69 11.23
C VAL A 166 -5.26 -7.39 9.84
N LYS A 167 -5.74 -6.30 9.23
CA LYS A 167 -5.36 -5.88 7.87
C LYS A 167 -4.12 -4.97 7.92
N PRO A 168 -3.06 -5.23 7.13
CA PRO A 168 -1.90 -4.36 7.09
C PRO A 168 -2.28 -2.95 6.64
N SER A 169 -1.83 -1.90 7.34
CA SER A 169 -2.07 -0.51 6.93
C SER A 169 -0.83 0.07 6.25
N LEU A 170 -1.03 0.78 5.15
CA LEU A 170 -0.01 1.47 4.36
C LEU A 170 -0.32 2.95 4.32
N ARG A 171 0.65 3.82 4.03
CA ARG A 171 0.40 5.26 3.89
C ARG A 171 -0.31 5.56 2.57
N CYS A 172 -1.00 6.70 2.50
CA CYS A 172 -1.63 7.21 1.28
C CYS A 172 -0.62 7.32 0.13
N ALA A 173 0.61 7.71 0.46
CA ALA A 173 1.72 7.81 -0.48
C ALA A 173 2.27 6.45 -0.96
N ASP A 174 1.77 5.32 -0.47
CA ASP A 174 2.18 3.97 -0.88
C ASP A 174 1.23 3.37 -1.93
N TYR A 175 0.05 3.96 -2.14
CA TYR A 175 -0.90 3.58 -3.18
C TYR A 175 -0.49 4.18 -4.53
N ARG A 176 -0.52 3.36 -5.59
CA ARG A 176 -0.10 3.75 -6.95
C ARG A 176 -1.23 3.68 -7.96
N VAL A 177 -2.24 2.83 -7.71
CA VAL A 177 -3.37 2.61 -8.60
C VAL A 177 -4.68 2.99 -7.91
N GLY A 178 -5.46 3.85 -8.53
CA GLY A 178 -6.83 4.14 -8.14
C GLY A 178 -7.80 3.22 -8.88
N TRP A 179 -8.89 2.81 -8.24
CA TRP A 179 -9.95 2.04 -8.88
C TRP A 179 -11.30 2.61 -8.46
N VAL A 180 -12.00 3.25 -9.40
CA VAL A 180 -13.27 3.93 -9.17
C VAL A 180 -14.42 3.07 -9.70
N CYS A 181 -15.42 2.85 -8.85
CA CYS A 181 -16.65 2.13 -9.14
C CYS A 181 -17.85 3.10 -9.06
N ALA A 182 -18.84 2.94 -9.93
CA ALA A 182 -20.08 3.72 -9.87
C ALA A 182 -21.08 3.12 -8.86
N LEU A 183 -21.14 1.80 -8.76
CA LEU A 183 -22.15 1.06 -8.00
C LEU A 183 -21.53 0.21 -6.88
N ALA A 184 -22.32 -0.03 -5.81
CA ALA A 184 -21.91 -0.89 -4.71
C ALA A 184 -21.63 -2.34 -5.13
N LEU A 185 -22.34 -2.85 -6.15
CA LEU A 185 -22.08 -4.19 -6.69
C LEU A 185 -20.72 -4.26 -7.41
N GLU A 186 -20.32 -3.20 -8.08
CA GLU A 186 -19.02 -3.10 -8.76
C GLU A 186 -17.89 -3.02 -7.74
N LEU A 187 -18.07 -2.25 -6.66
CA LEU A 187 -17.13 -2.23 -5.54
C LEU A 187 -17.00 -3.62 -4.90
N ALA A 188 -18.10 -4.36 -4.74
CA ALA A 188 -18.05 -5.71 -4.19
C ALA A 188 -17.27 -6.69 -5.10
N ALA A 189 -17.47 -6.60 -6.43
CA ALA A 189 -16.67 -7.34 -7.40
C ALA A 189 -15.18 -6.98 -7.30
N ALA A 190 -14.86 -5.68 -7.28
CA ALA A 190 -13.48 -5.20 -7.17
C ALA A 190 -12.79 -5.63 -5.86
N GLN A 191 -13.47 -5.51 -4.71
CA GLN A 191 -12.96 -5.99 -3.42
C GLN A 191 -12.71 -7.51 -3.40
N SER A 192 -13.44 -8.28 -4.21
CA SER A 192 -13.22 -9.72 -4.32
C SER A 192 -11.94 -10.09 -5.08
N MET A 193 -11.36 -9.14 -5.82
CA MET A 193 -10.10 -9.33 -6.56
C MET A 193 -8.84 -9.09 -5.73
N LEU A 194 -8.96 -8.39 -4.59
CA LEU A 194 -7.82 -8.10 -3.71
C LEU A 194 -7.16 -9.39 -3.23
N ASP A 195 -5.83 -9.47 -3.37
CA ASP A 195 -5.01 -10.54 -2.81
C ASP A 195 -4.84 -10.34 -1.30
N ILE A 196 -4.66 -9.08 -0.90
CA ILE A 196 -4.54 -8.63 0.48
C ILE A 196 -5.46 -7.42 0.66
N GLU A 197 -6.30 -7.45 1.69
CA GLU A 197 -7.04 -6.25 2.09
C GLU A 197 -6.20 -5.44 3.07
N HIS A 198 -6.11 -4.13 2.88
CA HIS A 198 -5.39 -3.24 3.77
C HIS A 198 -6.33 -2.56 4.77
N GLY A 199 -5.76 -2.14 5.90
CA GLY A 199 -6.38 -1.23 6.85
C GLY A 199 -6.50 0.18 6.27
N ILE A 200 -7.18 1.07 7.00
CA ILE A 200 -7.25 2.48 6.63
C ILE A 200 -5.82 3.07 6.76
N PRO A 201 -5.30 3.79 5.76
CA PRO A 201 -4.01 4.45 5.87
C PRO A 201 -3.95 5.37 7.08
N SER A 202 -2.88 5.27 7.86
CA SER A 202 -2.70 6.04 9.09
C SER A 202 -2.59 7.55 8.84
N ASP A 203 -2.09 7.95 7.67
CA ASP A 203 -1.98 9.33 7.20
C ASP A 203 -3.17 9.76 6.32
N LEU A 204 -4.17 8.88 6.11
CA LEU A 204 -5.43 9.30 5.49
C LEU A 204 -6.21 10.12 6.52
N ASN A 205 -5.81 11.38 6.60
CA ASN A 205 -6.44 12.36 7.43
C ASN A 205 -7.91 12.47 6.98
N ARG A 206 -8.82 11.94 7.79
CA ARG A 206 -10.28 12.13 7.65
C ARG A 206 -10.82 13.56 7.95
N PRO A 207 -10.04 14.68 8.06
CA PRO A 207 -10.63 16.00 8.17
C PRO A 207 -10.55 16.84 6.88
N SER A 208 -10.44 16.25 5.69
CA SER A 208 -10.90 16.99 4.51
C SER A 208 -12.42 17.06 4.60
N ARG A 209 -12.98 18.18 5.09
CA ARG A 209 -14.43 18.50 4.95
C ARG A 209 -14.91 18.51 3.49
N PHE A 210 -14.03 18.19 2.54
CA PHE A 210 -14.21 18.32 1.11
C PHE A 210 -14.09 16.99 0.36
N ASP A 211 -13.49 15.95 0.95
CA ASP A 211 -13.42 14.60 0.34
C ASP A 211 -14.43 13.67 1.00
N HIS A 212 -15.58 13.50 0.34
CA HIS A 212 -16.66 12.62 0.80
C HIS A 212 -16.56 11.20 0.24
N ASN A 213 -15.49 10.86 -0.48
CA ASN A 213 -15.34 9.52 -1.02
C ASN A 213 -15.17 8.49 0.09
N LYS A 214 -15.80 7.34 -0.09
CA LYS A 214 -15.54 6.16 0.73
C LYS A 214 -14.49 5.30 0.06
N TYR A 215 -13.33 5.17 0.71
CA TYR A 215 -12.23 4.34 0.20
C TYR A 215 -12.18 2.94 0.83
N THR A 216 -11.79 1.96 0.01
CA THR A 216 -11.29 0.64 0.45
C THR A 216 -9.87 0.45 -0.06
N PHE A 217 -9.07 -0.35 0.63
CA PHE A 217 -7.65 -0.48 0.36
C PHE A 217 -7.24 -1.94 0.23
N GLY A 218 -6.25 -2.20 -0.62
CA GLY A 218 -5.65 -3.52 -0.71
C GLY A 218 -4.51 -3.59 -1.71
N GLN A 219 -4.15 -4.82 -2.04
CA GLN A 219 -3.11 -5.16 -3.00
C GLN A 219 -3.66 -6.13 -4.05
N ILE A 220 -3.25 -5.94 -5.30
CA ILE A 220 -3.40 -6.93 -6.38
C ILE A 220 -2.04 -7.08 -7.05
N GLY A 221 -1.51 -8.30 -7.07
CA GLY A 221 -0.16 -8.57 -7.55
C GLY A 221 0.86 -7.66 -6.86
N GLY A 222 1.66 -6.92 -7.63
CA GLY A 222 2.66 -5.97 -7.12
C GLY A 222 2.13 -4.56 -6.79
N HIS A 223 0.82 -4.30 -6.92
CA HIS A 223 0.26 -2.95 -6.83
C HIS A 223 -0.56 -2.72 -5.56
N ASN A 224 -0.29 -1.63 -4.86
CA ASN A 224 -1.15 -1.10 -3.80
C ASN A 224 -2.28 -0.28 -4.42
N ILE A 225 -3.52 -0.68 -4.16
CA ILE A 225 -4.72 -0.18 -4.82
C ILE A 225 -5.66 0.49 -3.82
N VAL A 226 -6.12 1.68 -4.19
CA VAL A 226 -7.21 2.37 -3.49
C VAL A 226 -8.48 2.30 -4.34
N LEU A 227 -9.52 1.74 -3.76
CA LEU A 227 -10.85 1.62 -4.34
C LEU A 227 -11.73 2.77 -3.84
N ALA A 228 -12.48 3.41 -4.72
CA ALA A 228 -13.59 4.31 -4.34
C ALA A 228 -14.88 3.88 -5.01
N VAL A 229 -16.00 4.22 -4.36
CA VAL A 229 -17.34 4.09 -4.92
C VAL A 229 -18.04 5.44 -4.93
N LEU A 230 -18.79 5.73 -5.98
CA LEU A 230 -19.64 6.91 -6.04
C LEU A 230 -20.76 6.85 -4.98
N PRO A 231 -21.29 7.99 -4.52
CA PRO A 231 -22.38 8.03 -3.56
C PRO A 231 -23.62 7.26 -4.05
N ALA A 232 -24.30 6.56 -3.14
CA ALA A 232 -25.48 5.76 -3.48
C ALA A 232 -26.56 6.62 -4.16
N GLY A 233 -26.99 6.21 -5.35
CA GLY A 233 -28.01 6.90 -6.13
C GLY A 233 -27.52 8.16 -6.86
N ILE A 234 -26.23 8.50 -6.78
CA ILE A 234 -25.63 9.64 -7.49
C ILE A 234 -24.54 9.11 -8.44
N TYR A 235 -24.79 9.25 -9.73
CA TYR A 235 -23.91 8.77 -10.80
C TYR A 235 -23.83 9.83 -11.92
N GLY A 236 -23.08 9.54 -12.98
CA GLY A 236 -22.82 10.50 -14.05
C GLY A 236 -21.42 11.09 -14.04
N VAL A 237 -21.06 11.74 -15.14
CA VAL A 237 -19.70 12.22 -15.43
C VAL A 237 -19.18 13.20 -14.38
N ALA A 238 -20.03 14.10 -13.86
CA ALA A 238 -19.61 15.11 -12.88
C ALA A 238 -19.18 14.50 -11.55
N GLN A 239 -19.89 13.47 -11.07
CA GLN A 239 -19.55 12.79 -9.82
C GLN A 239 -18.30 11.92 -9.99
N ALA A 240 -18.17 11.24 -11.13
CA ALA A 240 -16.97 10.48 -11.46
C ALA A 240 -15.72 11.38 -11.51
N ALA A 241 -15.83 12.56 -12.13
CA ALA A 241 -14.75 13.55 -12.16
C ALA A 241 -14.37 14.02 -10.75
N LEU A 242 -15.35 14.38 -9.93
CA LEU A 242 -15.13 14.84 -8.56
C LEU A 242 -14.47 13.75 -7.70
N ALA A 243 -15.02 12.54 -7.72
CA ALA A 243 -14.49 11.42 -6.95
C ALA A 243 -13.05 11.10 -7.34
N THR A 244 -12.76 11.02 -8.63
CA THR A 244 -11.41 10.74 -9.14
C THR A 244 -10.44 11.85 -8.78
N LYS A 245 -10.86 13.13 -8.88
CA LYS A 245 -10.01 14.27 -8.55
C LYS A 245 -9.66 14.32 -7.07
N LEU A 246 -10.65 14.13 -6.20
CA LEU A 246 -10.45 14.09 -4.75
C LEU A 246 -9.53 12.93 -4.35
N MET A 247 -9.71 11.75 -4.95
CA MET A 247 -8.81 10.62 -4.77
C MET A 247 -7.36 10.98 -5.13
N SER A 248 -7.14 11.68 -6.26
CA SER A 248 -5.78 12.09 -6.65
C SER A 248 -5.10 13.05 -5.65
N PHE A 249 -5.88 13.83 -4.89
CA PHE A 249 -5.34 14.68 -3.83
C PHE A 249 -5.07 13.90 -2.54
N SER A 250 -5.97 13.00 -2.18
CA SER A 250 -5.86 12.16 -0.98
C SER A 250 -4.70 11.15 -1.10
N PHE A 251 -4.37 10.72 -2.32
CA PHE A 251 -3.31 9.74 -2.60
C PHE A 251 -2.25 10.35 -3.55
N PRO A 252 -1.26 11.08 -3.01
CA PRO A 252 -0.39 11.97 -3.79
C PRO A 252 0.61 11.25 -4.72
N LYS A 253 0.67 9.92 -4.66
CA LYS A 253 1.53 9.08 -5.49
C LYS A 253 0.74 8.17 -6.44
N LEU A 254 -0.56 8.40 -6.61
CA LEU A 254 -1.32 7.74 -7.67
C LEU A 254 -0.70 8.05 -9.03
N GLN A 255 -0.50 7.01 -9.83
CA GLN A 255 0.04 7.09 -11.18
C GLN A 255 -1.09 7.12 -12.21
N PHE A 256 -2.07 6.24 -12.02
CA PHE A 256 -3.27 6.17 -12.85
C PHE A 256 -4.45 5.61 -12.07
N ALA A 257 -5.65 5.80 -12.63
CA ALA A 257 -6.88 5.23 -12.15
C ALA A 257 -7.45 4.20 -13.14
N LEU A 258 -8.33 3.36 -12.64
CA LEU A 258 -9.13 2.41 -13.39
C LEU A 258 -10.60 2.74 -13.12
N MET A 259 -11.38 2.99 -14.16
CA MET A 259 -12.84 3.12 -14.05
C MET A 259 -13.46 1.79 -14.47
N VAL A 260 -13.81 0.95 -13.49
CA VAL A 260 -14.29 -0.40 -13.73
C VAL A 260 -15.72 -0.53 -13.26
N GLY A 261 -16.55 -1.18 -14.06
CA GLY A 261 -17.96 -1.37 -13.73
C GLY A 261 -18.71 -2.05 -14.85
N ILE A 262 -20.02 -1.85 -14.89
CA ILE A 262 -20.89 -2.42 -15.91
C ILE A 262 -21.24 -1.40 -17.00
N GLY A 263 -21.61 -1.88 -18.17
CA GLY A 263 -22.10 -1.07 -19.26
C GLY A 263 -22.97 -1.87 -20.23
N GLY A 264 -23.64 -1.15 -21.13
CA GLY A 264 -24.44 -1.75 -22.19
C GLY A 264 -23.56 -2.08 -23.39
N GLY A 265 -23.55 -3.34 -23.81
CA GLY A 265 -22.80 -3.82 -24.95
C GLY A 265 -23.44 -3.41 -26.27
N VAL A 266 -22.62 -3.25 -27.31
CA VAL A 266 -23.06 -2.78 -28.62
C VAL A 266 -22.62 -3.79 -29.68
N PRO A 267 -23.39 -4.89 -29.89
CA PRO A 267 -23.03 -5.95 -30.80
C PRO A 267 -22.95 -5.48 -32.25
N SER A 268 -22.05 -6.10 -33.02
CA SER A 268 -21.89 -5.82 -34.45
C SER A 268 -21.42 -7.06 -35.20
N ARG A 269 -21.34 -6.99 -36.53
CA ARG A 269 -20.82 -8.10 -37.35
C ARG A 269 -19.35 -8.42 -37.08
N THR A 270 -18.55 -7.43 -36.65
CA THR A 270 -17.11 -7.61 -36.38
C THR A 270 -16.80 -7.78 -34.90
N HIS A 271 -17.75 -7.44 -34.01
CA HIS A 271 -17.64 -7.61 -32.58
C HIS A 271 -18.92 -8.27 -32.06
N ASP A 272 -18.87 -9.60 -31.89
CA ASP A 272 -19.96 -10.37 -31.29
C ASP A 272 -19.92 -10.22 -29.75
N ILE A 273 -20.27 -9.02 -29.29
CA ILE A 273 -20.33 -8.66 -27.88
C ILE A 273 -21.53 -9.36 -27.24
N ARG A 274 -21.29 -10.07 -26.13
CA ARG A 274 -22.30 -10.82 -25.39
C ARG A 274 -22.38 -10.41 -23.92
N LEU A 275 -23.49 -10.76 -23.27
CA LEU A 275 -23.64 -10.55 -21.83
C LEU A 275 -22.54 -11.30 -21.08
N GLY A 276 -21.91 -10.62 -20.11
CA GLY A 276 -20.75 -11.13 -19.38
C GLY A 276 -19.39 -10.83 -20.03
N ASP A 277 -19.33 -10.45 -21.31
CA ASP A 277 -18.09 -10.01 -21.95
C ASP A 277 -17.53 -8.75 -21.30
N VAL A 278 -16.27 -8.44 -21.60
CA VAL A 278 -15.59 -7.24 -21.14
C VAL A 278 -15.22 -6.35 -22.33
N VAL A 279 -15.53 -5.07 -22.23
CA VAL A 279 -15.10 -4.03 -23.17
C VAL A 279 -14.08 -3.12 -22.49
N VAL A 280 -12.92 -2.96 -23.12
CA VAL A 280 -11.80 -2.17 -22.59
C VAL A 280 -11.54 -0.99 -23.51
N SER A 281 -11.47 0.22 -22.94
CA SER A 281 -11.22 1.43 -23.73
C SER A 281 -9.84 1.38 -24.36
N LYS A 282 -9.76 1.49 -25.68
CA LYS A 282 -8.51 1.53 -26.45
C LYS A 282 -8.56 2.67 -27.47
N PRO A 283 -7.48 3.47 -27.63
CA PRO A 283 -7.42 4.48 -28.69
C PRO A 283 -7.72 3.88 -30.06
N VAL A 284 -8.59 4.56 -30.81
CA VAL A 284 -8.97 4.21 -32.19
C VAL A 284 -8.81 5.45 -33.09
N PRO A 285 -8.82 5.33 -34.43
CA PRO A 285 -8.74 6.50 -35.30
C PRO A 285 -9.78 7.56 -34.91
N GLY A 286 -9.32 8.79 -34.66
CA GLY A 286 -10.17 9.92 -34.28
C GLY A 286 -10.56 10.01 -32.79
N HIS A 287 -10.34 8.98 -31.97
CA HIS A 287 -10.79 8.98 -30.58
C HIS A 287 -9.74 8.41 -29.59
N PRO A 288 -9.60 9.00 -28.38
CA PRO A 288 -8.61 8.59 -27.40
C PRO A 288 -8.92 7.25 -26.71
N GLY A 289 -10.09 6.66 -26.95
CA GLY A 289 -10.58 5.41 -26.37
C GLY A 289 -11.92 5.56 -25.65
N VAL A 290 -12.28 6.79 -25.28
CA VAL A 290 -13.59 7.16 -24.77
C VAL A 290 -14.12 8.36 -25.55
N LEU A 291 -15.41 8.35 -25.85
CA LEU A 291 -16.13 9.46 -26.48
C LEU A 291 -17.26 9.91 -25.55
N GLN A 292 -17.27 11.18 -25.15
CA GLN A 292 -18.46 11.76 -24.53
C GLN A 292 -19.50 12.10 -25.59
N TYR A 293 -20.44 11.20 -25.83
CA TYR A 293 -21.29 11.26 -27.03
C TYR A 293 -22.41 12.31 -26.95
N ASP A 294 -22.74 12.77 -25.74
CA ASP A 294 -23.80 13.75 -25.48
C ASP A 294 -23.29 15.16 -25.16
N PHE A 295 -21.97 15.39 -25.32
CA PHE A 295 -21.34 16.67 -25.05
C PHE A 295 -20.73 17.27 -26.31
N GLY A 296 -21.21 18.45 -26.71
CA GLY A 296 -20.75 19.11 -27.92
C GLY A 296 -21.71 20.15 -28.45
N LYS A 297 -21.59 20.42 -29.75
CA LYS A 297 -22.50 21.32 -30.47
C LYS A 297 -23.61 20.50 -31.11
N THR A 298 -24.86 20.85 -30.80
CA THR A 298 -26.03 20.27 -31.47
C THR A 298 -26.18 20.90 -32.85
N GLY A 299 -26.18 20.05 -33.88
CA GLY A 299 -26.43 20.41 -35.27
C GLY A 299 -27.92 20.67 -35.54
N PRO A 300 -28.25 21.14 -36.76
CA PRO A 300 -29.64 21.40 -37.17
C PRO A 300 -30.55 20.17 -37.16
N ASP A 301 -29.96 18.99 -37.24
CA ASP A 301 -30.58 17.66 -37.17
C ASP A 301 -30.75 17.13 -35.74
N GLY A 302 -30.34 17.91 -34.73
CA GLY A 302 -30.34 17.50 -33.33
C GLY A 302 -29.14 16.64 -32.95
N GLU A 303 -28.19 16.39 -33.87
CA GLU A 303 -27.02 15.55 -33.57
C GLU A 303 -25.94 16.32 -32.82
N VAL A 304 -25.37 15.71 -31.78
CA VAL A 304 -24.26 16.30 -31.05
C VAL A 304 -22.95 15.98 -31.76
N THR A 305 -22.19 17.02 -32.10
CA THR A 305 -20.81 16.92 -32.60
C THR A 305 -19.85 17.25 -31.48
N ALA A 306 -18.97 16.30 -31.13
CA ALA A 306 -17.96 16.48 -30.09
C ALA A 306 -17.05 17.68 -30.37
N ILE A 307 -16.78 18.50 -29.35
CA ILE A 307 -15.98 19.75 -29.44
C ILE A 307 -14.58 19.65 -28.81
N GLY A 308 -14.07 18.44 -28.62
CA GLY A 308 -12.77 18.20 -28.02
C GLY A 308 -12.44 16.71 -27.95
N ALA A 309 -11.26 16.39 -27.45
CA ALA A 309 -10.85 15.02 -27.17
C ALA A 309 -10.53 14.87 -25.68
N LEU A 310 -11.02 13.79 -25.08
CA LEU A 310 -10.67 13.40 -23.72
C LEU A 310 -9.20 12.94 -23.65
N ASN A 311 -8.68 12.83 -22.43
CA ASN A 311 -7.36 12.24 -22.20
C ASN A 311 -7.30 10.79 -22.72
N ARG A 312 -6.11 10.35 -23.13
CA ARG A 312 -5.87 8.95 -23.50
C ARG A 312 -5.62 8.11 -22.24
N PRO A 313 -5.88 6.78 -22.29
CA PRO A 313 -5.45 5.89 -21.23
C PRO A 313 -3.92 5.96 -20.96
N PRO A 314 -3.48 5.68 -19.73
CA PRO A 314 -2.06 5.65 -19.37
C PRO A 314 -1.27 4.68 -20.25
N LEU A 315 -0.01 5.02 -20.55
CA LEU A 315 0.83 4.24 -21.46
C LEU A 315 1.15 2.85 -20.89
N GLU A 316 1.33 2.76 -19.57
CA GLU A 316 1.58 1.51 -18.84
C GLU A 316 0.39 0.55 -19.00
N ALA A 317 -0.83 1.08 -18.88
CA ALA A 317 -2.05 0.31 -19.08
C ALA A 317 -2.24 -0.13 -20.54
N LEU A 318 -1.91 0.74 -21.51
CA LEU A 318 -1.94 0.38 -22.94
C LEU A 318 -0.90 -0.68 -23.30
N THR A 319 0.28 -0.64 -22.68
CA THR A 319 1.33 -1.65 -22.85
C THR A 319 0.88 -3.00 -22.28
N ALA A 320 0.24 -3.00 -21.11
CA ALA A 320 -0.33 -4.21 -20.53
C ALA A 320 -1.48 -4.77 -21.39
N ILE A 321 -2.32 -3.92 -21.99
CA ILE A 321 -3.32 -4.35 -22.98
C ILE A 321 -2.66 -5.08 -24.15
N ALA A 322 -1.56 -4.55 -24.70
CA ALA A 322 -0.85 -5.23 -25.78
C ALA A 322 -0.31 -6.61 -25.35
N ALA A 323 0.17 -6.72 -24.11
CA ALA A 323 0.59 -8.00 -23.53
C ALA A 323 -0.59 -8.97 -23.34
N MET A 324 -1.74 -8.51 -22.85
CA MET A 324 -2.98 -9.30 -22.75
C MET A 324 -3.40 -9.82 -24.13
N GLN A 325 -3.45 -8.96 -25.15
CA GLN A 325 -3.79 -9.37 -26.51
C GLN A 325 -2.80 -10.40 -27.08
N THR A 326 -1.53 -10.35 -26.68
CA THR A 326 -0.52 -11.35 -27.10
C THR A 326 -0.77 -12.68 -26.40
N LYS A 327 -1.07 -12.67 -25.09
CA LYS A 327 -1.42 -13.86 -24.32
C LYS A 327 -2.67 -14.55 -24.88
N ASP A 328 -3.70 -13.78 -25.22
CA ASP A 328 -4.95 -14.28 -25.81
C ASP A 328 -4.74 -14.94 -27.20
N MET A 329 -3.68 -14.58 -27.93
CA MET A 329 -3.32 -15.24 -29.20
C MET A 329 -2.60 -16.57 -29.00
N MET A 330 -2.02 -16.80 -27.83
CA MET A 330 -1.14 -17.95 -27.54
C MET A 330 -1.82 -19.02 -26.67
N GLU A 331 -2.68 -18.61 -25.75
CA GLU A 331 -3.24 -19.45 -24.70
C GLU A 331 -4.76 -19.23 -24.58
N GLU A 332 -5.49 -20.23 -24.07
CA GLU A 332 -6.90 -20.06 -23.71
C GLU A 332 -7.04 -19.15 -22.48
N GLY A 333 -8.06 -18.28 -22.48
CA GLY A 333 -8.28 -17.30 -21.42
C GLY A 333 -8.48 -17.92 -20.03
N CYS A 334 -7.98 -17.24 -19.00
CA CYS A 334 -8.04 -17.70 -17.60
C CYS A 334 -8.98 -16.84 -16.72
N LEU A 335 -9.89 -16.05 -17.30
CA LEU A 335 -10.80 -15.22 -16.50
C LEU A 335 -11.76 -16.09 -15.70
N SER A 336 -12.25 -17.20 -16.25
CA SER A 336 -13.13 -18.13 -15.51
C SER A 336 -12.47 -18.68 -14.24
N ASP A 337 -11.15 -18.87 -14.23
CA ASP A 337 -10.42 -19.33 -13.04
C ASP A 337 -10.42 -18.25 -11.95
N ILE A 338 -10.12 -17.00 -12.33
CA ILE A 338 -10.14 -15.85 -11.42
C ILE A 338 -11.54 -15.65 -10.83
N ILE A 339 -12.58 -15.75 -11.66
CA ILE A 339 -13.99 -15.66 -11.27
C ILE A 339 -14.35 -16.77 -10.28
N SER A 340 -14.00 -18.01 -10.61
CA SER A 340 -14.26 -19.19 -9.78
C SER A 340 -13.58 -19.07 -8.41
N ASP A 341 -12.35 -18.58 -8.40
CA ASP A 341 -11.60 -18.35 -7.17
C ASP A 341 -12.22 -17.24 -6.30
N ALA A 342 -12.67 -16.14 -6.90
CA ALA A 342 -13.36 -15.08 -6.18
C ALA A 342 -14.66 -15.59 -5.52
N LEU A 343 -15.48 -16.33 -6.28
CA LEU A 343 -16.74 -16.91 -5.79
C LEU A 343 -16.53 -18.03 -4.76
N ARG A 344 -15.39 -18.72 -4.81
CA ARG A 344 -14.98 -19.70 -3.79
C ARG A 344 -14.54 -19.03 -2.50
N LYS A 345 -13.75 -17.94 -2.58
CA LYS A 345 -13.30 -17.16 -1.42
C LYS A 345 -14.45 -16.44 -0.72
N ARG A 346 -15.47 -15.99 -1.47
CA ARG A 346 -16.64 -15.26 -0.93
C ARG A 346 -17.97 -15.94 -1.31
N PRO A 347 -18.37 -17.03 -0.64
CA PRO A 347 -19.57 -17.79 -1.00
C PRO A 347 -20.87 -16.98 -1.02
N LYS A 348 -21.00 -15.94 -0.18
CA LYS A 348 -22.17 -15.04 -0.15
C LYS A 348 -22.39 -14.31 -1.48
N MET A 349 -21.34 -14.07 -2.27
CA MET A 349 -21.46 -13.38 -3.56
C MET A 349 -22.11 -14.26 -4.63
N ARG A 350 -22.07 -15.59 -4.50
CA ARG A 350 -22.60 -16.52 -5.51
C ARG A 350 -24.06 -16.25 -5.89
N ALA A 351 -24.88 -15.81 -4.94
CA ALA A 351 -26.29 -15.51 -5.20
C ALA A 351 -26.52 -14.39 -6.22
N LYS A 352 -25.57 -13.45 -6.37
CA LYS A 352 -25.71 -12.28 -7.28
C LYS A 352 -24.66 -12.25 -8.39
N PHE A 353 -23.51 -12.88 -8.20
CA PHE A 353 -22.35 -12.73 -9.10
C PHE A 353 -22.03 -14.00 -9.89
N ASN A 354 -22.75 -15.11 -9.68
CA ASN A 354 -22.57 -16.30 -10.49
C ASN A 354 -23.12 -16.07 -11.90
N HIS A 355 -22.60 -16.79 -12.89
CA HIS A 355 -23.18 -16.78 -14.24
C HIS A 355 -24.67 -17.17 -14.13
N PRO A 356 -25.61 -16.38 -14.67
CA PRO A 356 -27.04 -16.57 -14.40
C PRO A 356 -27.61 -17.86 -15.00
N GLY A 357 -26.88 -18.50 -15.91
CA GLY A 357 -27.31 -19.74 -16.57
C GLY A 357 -28.47 -19.54 -17.55
N MET A 358 -28.92 -18.31 -17.71
CA MET A 358 -29.94 -17.90 -18.67
C MET A 358 -29.33 -17.75 -20.07
N ALA A 359 -30.17 -17.88 -21.09
CA ALA A 359 -29.76 -17.64 -22.46
C ALA A 359 -29.38 -16.17 -22.66
N ASP A 360 -28.30 -15.95 -23.40
CA ASP A 360 -27.92 -14.64 -23.89
C ASP A 360 -28.81 -14.25 -25.09
N VAL A 361 -29.81 -13.41 -24.84
CA VAL A 361 -30.81 -13.01 -25.84
C VAL A 361 -30.57 -11.57 -26.28
N LEU A 362 -30.39 -11.38 -27.59
CA LEU A 362 -30.32 -10.08 -28.24
C LEU A 362 -31.56 -9.88 -29.10
N TYR A 363 -32.29 -8.78 -28.88
CA TYR A 363 -33.43 -8.41 -29.70
C TYR A 363 -33.02 -7.52 -30.87
N ARG A 364 -33.86 -7.49 -31.90
CA ARG A 364 -33.72 -6.54 -33.00
C ARG A 364 -33.76 -5.10 -32.48
N ALA A 365 -32.95 -4.24 -33.09
CA ALA A 365 -32.80 -2.85 -32.67
C ALA A 365 -34.08 -2.00 -32.79
N ASP A 366 -35.00 -2.39 -33.68
CA ASP A 366 -36.29 -1.75 -33.91
C ASP A 366 -37.42 -2.28 -33.01
N TYR A 367 -37.13 -3.27 -32.17
CA TYR A 367 -38.10 -3.86 -31.27
C TYR A 367 -37.98 -3.25 -29.86
N GLY A 368 -39.08 -2.67 -29.38
CA GLY A 368 -39.19 -2.13 -28.03
C GLY A 368 -39.70 -3.19 -27.05
N HIS A 369 -39.25 -3.08 -25.80
CA HIS A 369 -39.72 -3.94 -24.72
C HIS A 369 -41.22 -3.69 -24.44
N VAL A 370 -41.98 -4.76 -24.19
CA VAL A 370 -43.45 -4.73 -24.15
C VAL A 370 -44.03 -4.56 -22.73
N SER A 371 -43.28 -4.92 -21.69
CA SER A 371 -43.69 -4.77 -20.28
C SER A 371 -42.69 -3.92 -19.47
N ASP A 372 -42.84 -3.78 -18.15
CA ASP A 372 -42.00 -2.82 -17.40
C ASP A 372 -40.65 -3.40 -16.91
N ASP A 373 -40.58 -4.72 -16.63
CA ASP A 373 -39.43 -5.29 -15.88
C ASP A 373 -38.86 -6.65 -16.32
N HIS A 374 -39.52 -7.42 -17.20
CA HIS A 374 -38.99 -8.72 -17.65
C HIS A 374 -39.33 -9.03 -19.11
N CYS A 375 -38.40 -9.64 -19.84
CA CYS A 375 -38.58 -10.01 -21.25
C CYS A 375 -39.43 -11.27 -21.48
N ALA A 376 -40.17 -11.76 -20.47
CA ALA A 376 -40.98 -12.97 -20.59
C ALA A 376 -42.12 -12.82 -21.63
N ASP A 377 -42.65 -11.60 -21.76
CA ASP A 377 -43.71 -11.26 -22.71
C ASP A 377 -43.18 -10.80 -24.08
N CYS A 378 -41.85 -10.75 -24.25
CA CYS A 378 -41.24 -10.32 -25.49
C CYS A 378 -41.16 -11.47 -26.50
N SER A 379 -41.57 -11.22 -27.75
CA SER A 379 -41.60 -12.25 -28.79
C SER A 379 -40.21 -12.78 -29.13
N GLN A 380 -40.05 -14.10 -29.11
CA GLN A 380 -38.81 -14.77 -29.52
C GLN A 380 -38.51 -14.59 -31.02
N ASP A 381 -39.53 -14.32 -31.84
CA ASP A 381 -39.36 -14.06 -33.29
C ASP A 381 -38.62 -12.73 -33.55
N MET A 382 -38.57 -11.85 -32.55
CA MET A 382 -37.86 -10.57 -32.62
C MET A 382 -36.41 -10.69 -32.12
N THR A 383 -35.94 -11.89 -31.81
CA THR A 383 -34.56 -12.13 -31.39
C THR A 383 -33.63 -12.28 -32.59
N ILE A 384 -32.39 -11.83 -32.44
CA ILE A 384 -31.33 -12.01 -33.43
C ILE A 384 -30.70 -13.38 -33.19
N HIS A 385 -30.78 -14.24 -34.21
CA HIS A 385 -30.09 -15.53 -34.17
C HIS A 385 -28.57 -15.33 -34.17
N ARG A 386 -27.91 -15.89 -33.17
CA ARG A 386 -26.45 -15.89 -33.03
C ARG A 386 -25.97 -17.33 -32.84
N SER A 387 -24.81 -17.65 -33.40
CA SER A 387 -24.17 -18.96 -33.20
C SER A 387 -23.91 -19.20 -31.72
N LYS A 388 -24.02 -20.45 -31.26
CA LYS A 388 -23.64 -20.79 -29.88
C LYS A 388 -22.12 -20.67 -29.76
N ARG A 389 -21.61 -20.03 -28.70
CA ARG A 389 -20.17 -20.04 -28.42
C ARG A 389 -19.71 -21.44 -28.05
N GLU A 390 -18.49 -21.77 -28.44
CA GLU A 390 -17.83 -23.03 -28.10
C GLU A 390 -17.54 -23.12 -26.59
N THR A 391 -17.19 -21.99 -25.98
CA THR A 391 -16.89 -21.87 -24.56
C THR A 391 -17.80 -20.84 -23.88
N MET A 392 -17.90 -20.92 -22.55
CA MET A 392 -18.55 -19.90 -21.71
C MET A 392 -17.55 -18.86 -21.19
N GLU A 393 -16.33 -18.85 -21.72
CA GLU A 393 -15.30 -17.88 -21.33
C GLU A 393 -15.72 -16.48 -21.80
N PRO A 394 -15.69 -15.47 -20.92
CA PRO A 394 -15.93 -14.08 -21.32
C PRO A 394 -14.93 -13.63 -22.39
N THR A 395 -15.42 -13.01 -23.46
CA THR A 395 -14.57 -12.45 -24.51
C THR A 395 -14.20 -11.01 -24.19
N ILE A 396 -12.95 -10.62 -24.49
CA ILE A 396 -12.45 -9.25 -24.30
C ILE A 396 -12.49 -8.50 -25.62
N HIS A 397 -13.14 -7.34 -25.62
CA HIS A 397 -13.26 -6.45 -26.79
C HIS A 397 -12.54 -5.15 -26.50
N TYR A 398 -11.67 -4.71 -27.41
CA TYR A 398 -10.88 -3.50 -27.24
C TYR A 398 -11.30 -2.43 -28.25
N GLY A 399 -11.77 -1.27 -27.78
CA GLY A 399 -12.20 -0.21 -28.69
C GLY A 399 -12.80 1.01 -28.00
N LEU A 400 -13.70 1.69 -28.71
CA LEU A 400 -14.29 2.93 -28.25
C LEU A 400 -15.44 2.69 -27.28
N ILE A 401 -15.40 3.35 -26.13
CA ILE A 401 -16.51 3.39 -25.17
C ILE A 401 -17.22 4.75 -25.24
N GLY A 402 -18.53 4.72 -25.37
CA GLY A 402 -19.40 5.90 -25.32
C GLY A 402 -19.79 6.22 -23.88
N SER A 403 -19.46 7.43 -23.43
CA SER A 403 -19.76 7.93 -22.08
C SER A 403 -20.73 9.10 -22.14
N GLY A 404 -21.63 9.26 -21.18
CA GLY A 404 -22.52 10.42 -21.13
C GLY A 404 -23.43 10.45 -19.90
N ASN A 405 -24.25 11.49 -19.76
CA ASN A 405 -25.25 11.57 -18.69
C ASN A 405 -26.60 10.95 -19.06
N GLN A 406 -26.73 10.43 -20.28
CA GLN A 406 -27.95 9.78 -20.76
C GLN A 406 -27.77 8.25 -20.76
N VAL A 407 -28.85 7.53 -20.44
CA VAL A 407 -28.92 6.07 -20.61
C VAL A 407 -29.48 5.79 -21.99
N ILE A 408 -28.76 5.02 -22.81
CA ILE A 408 -29.29 4.53 -24.09
C ILE A 408 -30.25 3.38 -23.81
N LYS A 409 -31.54 3.60 -24.10
CA LYS A 409 -32.63 2.61 -23.94
C LYS A 409 -33.34 2.26 -25.25
N ASN A 410 -32.76 2.66 -26.38
CA ASN A 410 -33.35 2.46 -27.70
C ASN A 410 -32.30 1.86 -28.64
N GLY A 411 -32.59 0.66 -29.15
CA GLY A 411 -31.67 -0.10 -30.00
C GLY A 411 -31.33 0.63 -31.32
N ALA A 412 -32.28 1.35 -31.92
CA ALA A 412 -32.02 2.12 -33.13
C ALA A 412 -31.07 3.30 -32.87
N THR A 413 -31.24 4.01 -31.75
CA THR A 413 -30.30 5.06 -31.32
C THR A 413 -28.90 4.49 -31.06
N ARG A 414 -28.83 3.35 -30.35
CA ARG A 414 -27.57 2.62 -30.12
C ARG A 414 -26.87 2.30 -31.43
N ASP A 415 -27.58 1.70 -32.38
CA ASP A 415 -27.00 1.27 -33.67
C ASP A 415 -26.57 2.45 -34.54
N ARG A 416 -27.33 3.56 -34.53
CA ARG A 416 -26.93 4.80 -35.21
C ARG A 416 -25.61 5.36 -34.66
N LEU A 417 -25.47 5.42 -33.33
CA LEU A 417 -24.24 5.90 -32.69
C LEU A 417 -23.06 4.93 -32.91
N ARG A 418 -23.31 3.62 -32.90
CA ARG A 418 -22.34 2.58 -33.28
C ARG A 418 -21.82 2.80 -34.70
N GLU A 419 -22.70 3.00 -35.67
CA GLU A 419 -22.30 3.17 -37.08
C GLU A 419 -21.53 4.47 -37.31
N LYS A 420 -21.90 5.53 -36.60
CA LYS A 420 -21.24 6.82 -36.71
C LYS A 420 -19.84 6.85 -36.08
N HIS A 421 -19.67 6.22 -34.91
CA HIS A 421 -18.47 6.39 -34.09
C HIS A 421 -17.66 5.10 -33.85
N GLY A 422 -18.22 3.92 -34.12
CA GLY A 422 -17.60 2.64 -33.79
C GLY A 422 -17.63 2.31 -32.30
N ILE A 423 -18.64 2.78 -31.56
CA ILE A 423 -18.79 2.53 -30.11
C ILE A 423 -19.12 1.05 -29.87
N LEU A 424 -18.41 0.44 -28.91
CA LEU A 424 -18.58 -0.96 -28.50
C LEU A 424 -19.37 -1.11 -27.19
N CYS A 425 -19.41 -0.07 -26.36
CA CYS A 425 -20.10 -0.08 -25.07
C CYS A 425 -20.57 1.31 -24.68
N PHE A 426 -21.74 1.43 -24.05
CA PHE A 426 -22.24 2.65 -23.41
C PHE A 426 -22.23 2.55 -21.88
N GLU A 427 -21.83 3.64 -21.23
CA GLU A 427 -21.81 3.80 -19.76
C GLU A 427 -21.95 5.30 -19.40
N MET A 428 -21.96 5.65 -18.11
CA MET A 428 -22.38 6.99 -17.67
C MET A 428 -21.33 7.84 -16.93
N GLU A 429 -20.12 7.35 -16.70
CA GLU A 429 -19.19 7.98 -15.75
C GLU A 429 -17.84 8.34 -16.37
N ALA A 430 -17.34 7.51 -17.28
CA ALA A 430 -15.92 7.45 -17.59
C ALA A 430 -15.37 8.75 -18.19
N ALA A 431 -16.14 9.50 -18.99
CA ALA A 431 -15.68 10.77 -19.55
C ALA A 431 -15.21 11.74 -18.47
N GLY A 432 -15.95 11.84 -17.35
CA GLY A 432 -15.56 12.70 -16.25
C GLY A 432 -14.32 12.22 -15.51
N ALA A 433 -14.19 10.91 -15.28
CA ALA A 433 -13.01 10.33 -14.64
C ALA A 433 -11.74 10.57 -15.48
N LEU A 434 -11.82 10.36 -16.80
CA LEU A 434 -10.70 10.57 -17.73
C LEU A 434 -10.28 12.04 -17.81
N GLU A 435 -11.23 12.97 -17.76
CA GLU A 435 -10.93 14.40 -17.73
C GLU A 435 -10.19 14.80 -16.44
N ALA A 436 -10.54 14.18 -15.32
CA ALA A 436 -10.00 14.52 -14.00
C ALA A 436 -8.59 13.94 -13.73
N PHE A 437 -8.29 12.74 -14.27
CA PHE A 437 -7.05 12.01 -13.99
C PHE A 437 -6.75 10.94 -15.06
N PRO A 438 -5.47 10.57 -15.31
CA PRO A 438 -5.14 9.46 -16.22
C PRO A 438 -5.88 8.18 -15.84
N CYS A 439 -6.73 7.67 -16.73
CA CYS A 439 -7.66 6.60 -16.41
C CYS A 439 -7.84 5.61 -17.57
N LEU A 440 -7.92 4.31 -17.28
CA LEU A 440 -8.37 3.27 -18.21
C LEU A 440 -9.79 2.82 -17.84
N VAL A 441 -10.65 2.63 -18.84
CA VAL A 441 -12.05 2.21 -18.64
C VAL A 441 -12.22 0.73 -18.99
N ILE A 442 -12.88 0.00 -18.11
CA ILE A 442 -13.16 -1.44 -18.27
C ILE A 442 -14.63 -1.68 -17.91
N ARG A 443 -15.42 -2.18 -18.85
CA ARG A 443 -16.86 -2.39 -18.69
C ARG A 443 -17.26 -3.84 -18.93
N GLY A 444 -17.88 -4.45 -17.93
CA GLY A 444 -18.56 -5.73 -18.08
C GLY A 444 -19.93 -5.52 -18.70
N VAL A 445 -20.28 -6.32 -19.69
CA VAL A 445 -21.52 -6.15 -20.46
C VAL A 445 -22.69 -6.75 -19.69
N CYS A 446 -23.59 -5.91 -19.19
CA CYS A 446 -24.76 -6.34 -18.41
C CYS A 446 -26.09 -6.25 -19.15
N ASP A 447 -26.15 -5.50 -20.25
CA ASP A 447 -27.29 -5.38 -21.16
C ASP A 447 -26.80 -4.98 -22.56
N TYR A 448 -27.72 -4.67 -23.47
CA TYR A 448 -27.43 -4.30 -24.85
C TYR A 448 -27.74 -2.85 -25.19
N ALA A 449 -27.73 -1.93 -24.21
CA ALA A 449 -28.02 -0.51 -24.42
C ALA A 449 -29.34 -0.30 -25.20
N ASP A 450 -30.37 -1.05 -24.83
CA ASP A 450 -31.72 -0.97 -25.40
C ASP A 450 -32.77 -1.06 -24.28
N SER A 451 -34.04 -1.23 -24.65
CA SER A 451 -35.14 -1.28 -23.69
C SER A 451 -35.23 -2.60 -22.91
N HIS A 452 -34.53 -3.65 -23.33
CA HIS A 452 -34.59 -4.99 -22.74
C HIS A 452 -33.58 -5.11 -21.60
N LYS A 453 -34.06 -4.90 -20.37
CA LYS A 453 -33.22 -4.97 -19.17
C LYS A 453 -32.74 -6.41 -18.93
N ASN A 454 -31.46 -6.55 -18.60
CA ASN A 454 -30.82 -7.83 -18.27
C ASN A 454 -30.25 -7.80 -16.84
N ASN A 455 -31.08 -7.37 -15.87
CA ASN A 455 -30.65 -7.10 -14.49
C ASN A 455 -29.95 -8.29 -13.79
N SER A 456 -30.31 -9.54 -14.15
CA SER A 456 -29.67 -10.75 -13.62
C SER A 456 -28.18 -10.88 -13.99
N TRP A 457 -27.74 -10.20 -15.05
CA TRP A 457 -26.35 -10.22 -15.53
C TRP A 457 -25.45 -9.19 -14.86
N GLN A 458 -26.00 -8.16 -14.19
CA GLN A 458 -25.21 -7.05 -13.63
C GLN A 458 -24.11 -7.52 -12.69
N GLY A 459 -24.41 -8.47 -11.79
CA GLY A 459 -23.39 -8.99 -10.88
C GLY A 459 -22.31 -9.78 -11.59
N TYR A 460 -22.67 -10.70 -12.50
CA TYR A 460 -21.69 -11.47 -13.27
C TYR A 460 -20.82 -10.56 -14.14
N ALA A 461 -21.42 -9.60 -14.85
CA ALA A 461 -20.71 -8.62 -15.67
C ALA A 461 -19.73 -7.75 -14.85
N ALA A 462 -20.14 -7.30 -13.66
CA ALA A 462 -19.21 -6.60 -12.77
C ALA A 462 -18.04 -7.48 -12.33
N LEU A 463 -18.29 -8.78 -12.10
CA LEU A 463 -17.25 -9.73 -11.73
C LEU A 463 -16.29 -10.02 -12.88
N THR A 464 -16.76 -10.17 -14.12
CA THR A 464 -15.91 -10.40 -15.29
C THR A 464 -15.01 -9.20 -15.56
N ALA A 465 -15.55 -7.97 -15.46
CA ALA A 465 -14.77 -6.74 -15.57
C ALA A 465 -13.69 -6.64 -14.48
N ALA A 466 -14.04 -6.97 -13.22
CA ALA A 466 -13.08 -6.98 -12.12
C ALA A 466 -12.00 -8.08 -12.29
N ALA A 467 -12.39 -9.26 -12.77
CA ALA A 467 -11.46 -10.36 -13.05
C ALA A 467 -10.45 -10.00 -14.14
N TYR A 468 -10.92 -9.43 -15.26
CA TYR A 468 -10.03 -8.87 -16.29
C TYR A 468 -9.06 -7.84 -15.70
N THR A 469 -9.58 -6.93 -14.88
CA THR A 469 -8.77 -5.88 -14.25
C THR A 469 -7.66 -6.47 -13.36
N LYS A 470 -7.96 -7.55 -12.64
CA LYS A 470 -6.95 -8.28 -11.87
C LYS A 470 -5.85 -8.86 -12.73
N ASP A 471 -6.20 -9.55 -13.81
CA ASP A 471 -5.19 -10.15 -14.72
C ASP A 471 -4.33 -9.06 -15.37
N LEU A 472 -4.95 -7.96 -15.82
CA LEU A 472 -4.25 -6.79 -16.37
C LEU A 472 -3.23 -6.21 -15.39
N LEU A 473 -3.60 -6.02 -14.13
CA LEU A 473 -2.72 -5.46 -13.10
C LEU A 473 -1.55 -6.38 -12.75
N CYS A 474 -1.73 -7.70 -12.84
CA CYS A 474 -0.65 -8.66 -12.64
C CYS A 474 0.43 -8.58 -13.75
N LEU A 475 0.10 -8.04 -14.94
CA LEU A 475 1.06 -7.83 -16.03
C LEU A 475 1.79 -6.49 -15.97
N ILE A 476 1.22 -5.48 -15.30
CA ILE A 476 1.90 -4.20 -15.10
C ILE A 476 2.96 -4.41 -14.02
N GLU A 477 4.23 -4.12 -14.31
CA GLU A 477 5.30 -4.21 -13.31
C GLU A 477 4.96 -3.35 -12.08
N GLY A 478 4.74 -4.00 -10.94
CA GLY A 478 4.53 -3.33 -9.68
C GLY A 478 5.86 -2.83 -9.12
N SER A 479 5.89 -1.60 -8.62
CA SER A 479 6.97 -1.17 -7.73
C SER A 479 6.81 -1.91 -6.39
N ALA A 480 7.25 -3.16 -6.32
CA ALA A 480 7.54 -3.78 -5.05
C ALA A 480 8.65 -2.93 -4.42
N SER A 481 8.35 -2.22 -3.33
CA SER A 481 9.40 -1.64 -2.51
C SER A 481 10.35 -2.78 -2.14
N PRO A 482 11.65 -2.71 -2.48
CA PRO A 482 12.59 -3.68 -1.98
C PRO A 482 12.57 -3.57 -0.46
N VAL A 483 12.28 -4.68 0.21
CA VAL A 483 12.66 -4.85 1.62
C VAL A 483 14.17 -4.68 1.63
N SER A 484 14.64 -3.50 2.02
CA SER A 484 16.05 -3.20 2.14
C SER A 484 16.61 -4.03 3.28
N SER A 485 17.18 -5.18 2.93
CA SER A 485 18.07 -5.92 3.82
C SER A 485 19.29 -5.06 4.12
N PRO A 486 19.74 -4.97 5.39
CA PRO A 486 20.92 -4.19 5.74
C PRO A 486 22.15 -4.94 5.24
N SER A 487 22.81 -4.38 4.22
CA SER A 487 24.19 -4.77 3.88
C SER A 487 25.10 -4.33 5.02
N SER A 488 25.47 -5.29 5.87
CA SER A 488 26.55 -5.13 6.83
C SER A 488 27.87 -5.54 6.19
N THR A 489 28.82 -4.60 6.14
CA THR A 489 30.25 -4.88 6.30
C THR A 489 30.91 -3.65 6.92
N SER A 490 31.13 -3.75 8.23
CA SER A 490 32.30 -3.22 8.95
C SER A 490 33.59 -3.78 8.32
N GLY A 491 34.78 -3.18 8.34
CA GLY A 491 35.35 -2.00 8.98
C GLY A 491 36.89 -2.11 8.94
N ALA A 492 37.59 -1.01 9.26
CA ALA A 492 39.04 -0.85 9.49
C ALA A 492 39.97 -0.98 8.26
N SER A 493 41.14 -0.34 8.16
CA SER A 493 41.82 0.82 8.77
C SER A 493 43.12 1.00 7.96
N GLU A 494 43.56 2.24 7.76
CA GLU A 494 44.94 2.73 7.52
C GLU A 494 45.94 1.92 6.63
N ALA A 495 46.43 2.55 5.55
CA ALA A 495 47.82 3.03 5.42
C ALA A 495 48.18 3.42 3.97
N THR A 496 48.83 4.58 3.86
CA THR A 496 49.82 5.06 2.87
C THR A 496 50.36 4.04 1.85
N GLU A 497 50.51 4.40 0.56
CA GLU A 497 51.72 5.03 -0.01
C GLU A 497 51.60 5.24 -1.56
N TYR A 498 52.50 6.09 -2.06
CA TYR A 498 52.72 6.64 -3.40
C TYR A 498 52.85 5.63 -4.56
N VAL A 499 52.38 6.00 -5.77
CA VAL A 499 53.20 5.92 -7.01
C VAL A 499 52.87 7.08 -7.95
N GLN A 500 53.92 7.70 -8.46
CA GLN A 500 54.03 8.88 -9.30
C GLN A 500 54.24 8.48 -10.78
N MET A 501 53.61 9.25 -11.68
CA MET A 501 54.00 9.59 -13.07
C MET A 501 54.40 8.49 -14.10
N ALA A 502 53.65 8.46 -15.21
CA ALA A 502 54.23 8.48 -16.56
C ALA A 502 53.23 9.04 -17.60
N LEU A 503 53.68 10.05 -18.36
CA LEU A 503 53.14 10.59 -19.62
C LEU A 503 54.30 10.53 -20.65
N PRO A 504 54.09 10.80 -21.96
CA PRO A 504 53.31 10.10 -23.00
C PRO A 504 54.26 9.68 -24.17
N PRO A 505 53.76 9.45 -25.41
CA PRO A 505 54.04 10.48 -26.42
C PRO A 505 52.90 10.78 -27.42
N ARG A 506 53.01 12.00 -28.00
CA ARG A 506 52.20 12.65 -29.06
C ARG A 506 52.53 12.08 -30.46
N ARG A 507 51.65 12.10 -31.46
CA ARG A 507 51.33 13.14 -32.51
C ARG A 507 50.49 12.40 -33.59
N ALA A 508 49.65 12.93 -34.49
CA ALA A 508 49.48 14.21 -35.22
C ALA A 508 48.02 14.23 -35.78
N SER A 509 47.25 15.32 -35.66
CA SER A 509 47.02 16.44 -36.63
C SER A 509 45.63 16.40 -37.31
N PRO A 510 45.03 17.56 -37.67
CA PRO A 510 43.58 17.72 -37.91
C PRO A 510 43.21 18.05 -39.37
N VAL A 511 41.95 17.83 -39.75
CA VAL A 511 41.39 18.11 -41.10
C VAL A 511 40.29 19.20 -41.03
N PRO A 512 40.14 20.09 -42.04
CA PRO A 512 39.60 21.45 -41.88
C PRO A 512 38.17 21.68 -42.40
N ARG A 513 37.58 22.84 -42.04
CA ARG A 513 36.33 23.41 -42.61
C ARG A 513 36.59 24.16 -43.93
N PRO A 514 35.60 24.28 -44.83
CA PRO A 514 35.61 25.24 -45.93
C PRO A 514 34.86 26.57 -45.60
N PRO A 515 35.06 27.64 -46.41
CA PRO A 515 34.89 29.04 -46.01
C PRO A 515 33.62 29.75 -46.54
N LEU A 516 33.37 30.94 -45.98
CA LEU A 516 32.43 31.97 -46.44
C LEU A 516 32.89 32.66 -47.73
N GLY A 517 31.95 33.07 -48.59
CA GLY A 517 32.17 33.96 -49.73
C GLY A 517 30.90 34.75 -50.11
N ASN A 518 30.99 36.08 -50.01
CA ASN A 518 30.00 37.10 -50.42
C ASN A 518 29.93 37.28 -51.95
N ALA A 519 28.78 37.74 -52.47
CA ALA A 519 28.65 38.98 -53.29
C ALA A 519 27.29 39.11 -54.00
N GLY A 520 26.72 40.33 -54.01
CA GLY A 520 26.03 40.88 -55.20
C GLY A 520 24.52 41.12 -55.16
N VAL A 521 24.12 42.37 -54.87
CA VAL A 521 22.78 42.98 -55.09
C VAL A 521 22.68 43.48 -56.56
N PRO A 522 21.49 43.73 -57.19
CA PRO A 522 20.87 45.08 -57.16
C PRO A 522 19.31 45.13 -57.16
N VAL A 523 18.63 45.95 -56.31
CA VAL A 523 18.05 47.34 -56.52
C VAL A 523 16.59 47.30 -57.07
N LEU A 524 15.52 47.85 -56.41
CA LEU A 524 15.07 49.27 -56.35
C LEU A 524 13.85 49.50 -55.41
N LYS A 525 13.92 50.61 -54.62
CA LYS A 525 12.92 51.70 -54.30
C LYS A 525 11.53 51.35 -53.71
N ALA A 526 10.84 52.14 -52.87
CA ALA A 526 11.07 53.36 -52.08
C ALA A 526 9.83 53.55 -51.14
N ASN A 527 10.01 54.27 -50.02
CA ASN A 527 8.97 54.70 -49.04
C ASN A 527 8.13 55.89 -49.60
N PRO A 528 6.95 56.33 -49.05
CA PRO A 528 6.82 56.83 -47.66
C PRO A 528 5.44 56.70 -46.94
N GLN A 529 5.42 56.90 -45.60
CA GLN A 529 4.22 57.13 -44.76
C GLN A 529 3.64 58.58 -44.92
N PRO A 530 2.47 58.99 -44.35
CA PRO A 530 2.37 59.36 -42.90
C PRO A 530 0.96 59.35 -42.17
N ARG A 531 1.04 59.20 -40.83
CA ARG A 531 0.30 59.85 -39.70
C ARG A 531 -1.24 59.98 -39.63
N LYS A 532 -1.80 59.71 -38.43
CA LYS A 532 -2.49 60.70 -37.54
C LYS A 532 -2.76 60.17 -36.11
N ASN A 533 -2.68 61.09 -35.14
CA ASN A 533 -2.80 60.95 -33.67
C ASN A 533 -4.24 61.20 -33.15
N HIS A 534 -4.52 60.81 -31.88
CA HIS A 534 -5.24 61.51 -30.78
C HIS A 534 -5.80 60.45 -29.78
N ALA A 535 -5.32 60.28 -28.53
CA ALA A 535 -5.39 61.07 -27.29
C ALA A 535 -6.63 60.78 -26.37
N MET A 536 -6.41 60.00 -25.28
CA MET A 536 -6.81 60.10 -23.83
C MET A 536 -8.21 60.64 -23.40
N PRO A 537 -8.81 60.23 -22.23
CA PRO A 537 -8.13 60.23 -20.92
C PRO A 537 -8.51 59.18 -19.85
N ASN A 538 -7.78 59.35 -18.74
CA ASN A 538 -7.54 58.58 -17.53
C ASN A 538 -8.57 58.87 -16.40
N THR A 539 -8.85 57.90 -15.53
CA THR A 539 -9.38 58.12 -14.16
C THR A 539 -8.69 57.16 -13.19
N GLY A 540 -8.01 57.72 -12.19
CA GLY A 540 -7.17 56.97 -11.26
C GLY A 540 -7.88 56.43 -10.02
N SER A 541 -7.19 55.52 -9.32
CA SER A 541 -7.19 55.43 -7.86
C SER A 541 -5.94 54.68 -7.38
N GLN A 542 -5.38 55.16 -6.28
CA GLN A 542 -4.02 54.94 -5.78
C GLN A 542 -3.84 53.57 -5.10
N ARG A 543 -2.64 52.97 -5.20
CA ARG A 543 -2.19 51.86 -4.33
C ARG A 543 -1.45 52.40 -3.08
N PRO A 544 -1.57 51.75 -1.91
CA PRO A 544 -0.92 52.17 -0.68
C PRO A 544 0.60 51.84 -0.67
N PRO A 545 1.39 52.44 0.25
CA PRO A 545 2.85 52.44 0.18
C PRO A 545 3.46 51.10 0.62
N VAL A 546 4.56 50.73 -0.05
CA VAL A 546 5.36 49.53 0.23
C VAL A 546 6.18 49.76 1.51
N LEU A 547 5.88 48.98 2.55
CA LEU A 547 6.72 48.83 3.73
C LEU A 547 8.00 48.07 3.36
N ASN A 548 9.14 48.56 3.84
CA ASN A 548 10.50 48.01 3.72
C ASN A 548 10.53 46.46 3.76
N ALA A 549 10.75 45.83 2.61
CA ALA A 549 11.13 44.43 2.54
C ALA A 549 12.60 44.30 2.96
N GLN A 550 12.86 43.54 4.03
CA GLN A 550 14.22 43.11 4.35
C GLN A 550 14.83 42.33 3.18
N PRO A 551 16.15 42.43 2.94
CA PRO A 551 16.81 41.69 1.88
C PRO A 551 16.57 40.18 2.09
N PRO A 552 16.38 39.42 1.00
CA PRO A 552 16.13 37.98 1.09
C PRO A 552 17.29 37.31 1.84
N PRO A 553 17.02 36.34 2.74
CA PRO A 553 18.06 35.65 3.46
C PRO A 553 19.03 35.03 2.44
N GLN A 554 20.32 35.37 2.57
CA GLN A 554 21.37 34.86 1.72
C GLN A 554 21.30 33.34 1.71
N ARG A 555 21.19 32.73 0.51
CA ARG A 555 21.19 31.27 0.35
C ARG A 555 22.52 30.74 0.87
N ILE A 556 22.49 30.15 2.06
CA ILE A 556 23.62 29.42 2.65
C ILE A 556 23.88 28.18 1.79
N ASP A 557 25.15 27.90 1.52
CA ASP A 557 25.63 26.70 0.83
C ASP A 557 24.95 25.43 1.42
N PRO A 558 24.38 24.52 0.59
CA PRO A 558 23.72 23.30 1.05
C PRO A 558 24.59 22.39 1.94
N GLN A 559 25.88 22.28 1.66
CA GLN A 559 26.83 21.49 2.45
C GLN A 559 27.05 22.15 3.82
N LEU A 560 27.25 23.46 3.79
CA LEU A 560 27.38 24.28 4.98
C LEU A 560 26.10 24.20 5.84
N ARG A 561 24.92 24.23 5.21
CA ARG A 561 23.62 24.06 5.87
C ARG A 561 23.49 22.70 6.57
N ALA A 562 23.96 21.62 5.94
CA ALA A 562 23.94 20.28 6.54
C ALA A 562 24.89 20.17 7.75
N ASP A 563 26.10 20.72 7.65
CA ASP A 563 27.08 20.75 8.76
C ASP A 563 26.59 21.61 9.93
N PHE A 564 25.97 22.75 9.63
CA PHE A 564 25.32 23.60 10.62
C PHE A 564 24.14 22.91 11.30
N GLY A 565 23.34 22.14 10.55
CA GLY A 565 22.26 21.31 11.09
C GLY A 565 22.74 20.26 12.08
N ARG A 566 23.75 19.45 11.70
CA ARG A 566 24.31 18.43 12.60
C ARG A 566 24.87 19.02 13.89
N ARG A 567 25.52 20.19 13.81
CA ARG A 567 26.05 20.89 14.99
C ARG A 567 24.96 21.42 15.92
N LEU A 568 23.86 21.95 15.39
CA LEU A 568 22.71 22.38 16.20
C LEU A 568 22.11 21.20 16.97
N LEU A 569 21.86 20.09 16.29
CA LEU A 569 21.25 18.90 16.88
C LEU A 569 22.12 18.31 17.99
N HIS A 570 23.43 18.20 17.76
CA HIS A 570 24.37 17.75 18.79
C HIS A 570 24.41 18.71 19.99
N ALA A 571 24.50 20.02 19.73
CA ALA A 571 24.50 21.03 20.79
C ALA A 571 23.21 20.99 21.62
N ALA A 572 22.06 20.74 21.00
CA ALA A 572 20.80 20.60 21.70
C ALA A 572 20.72 19.31 22.54
N LYS A 573 21.32 18.21 22.09
CA LYS A 573 21.45 16.96 22.84
C LYS A 573 22.34 17.09 24.09
N THR A 574 23.39 17.90 24.02
CA THR A 574 24.39 18.06 25.10
C THR A 574 24.20 19.31 25.96
N ASP A 575 23.06 20.00 25.86
CA ASP A 575 22.77 21.31 26.51
C ASP A 575 23.83 22.40 26.26
N ASN A 576 24.46 22.40 25.08
CA ASN A 576 25.41 23.45 24.72
C ASN A 576 24.66 24.72 24.27
N MET A 577 23.99 25.35 25.23
CA MET A 577 23.21 26.57 25.08
C MET A 577 23.93 27.70 24.33
N PRO A 578 25.23 27.99 24.58
CA PRO A 578 25.96 28.99 23.81
C PRO A 578 26.01 28.72 22.30
N VAL A 579 26.19 27.44 21.91
CA VAL A 579 26.21 27.05 20.49
C VAL A 579 24.81 27.13 19.88
N VAL A 580 23.78 26.66 20.58
CA VAL A 580 22.38 26.76 20.13
C VAL A 580 21.98 28.24 19.96
N LYS A 581 22.30 29.09 20.95
CA LYS A 581 22.03 30.53 20.90
C LYS A 581 22.73 31.20 19.72
N ARG A 582 24.03 30.96 19.55
CA ARG A 582 24.80 31.52 18.44
C ARG A 582 24.27 31.09 17.08
N PHE A 583 23.73 29.88 16.99
CA PHE A 583 23.11 29.36 15.78
C PHE A 583 21.82 30.11 15.44
N VAL A 584 20.91 30.22 16.42
CA VAL A 584 19.64 30.95 16.29
C VAL A 584 19.87 32.44 16.00
N ASP A 585 20.76 33.10 16.74
CA ASP A 585 21.06 34.54 16.60
C ASP A 585 21.60 34.89 15.20
N LYS A 586 22.17 33.91 14.49
CA LYS A 586 22.66 34.06 13.11
C LYS A 586 21.61 33.76 12.03
N GLY A 587 20.34 33.61 12.41
CA GLY A 587 19.23 33.30 11.49
C GLY A 587 19.19 31.82 11.07
N GLY A 588 19.80 30.95 11.86
CA GLY A 588 19.72 29.51 11.64
C GLY A 588 18.32 28.96 11.91
N ASP A 589 17.86 28.03 11.06
CA ASP A 589 16.52 27.44 11.17
C ASP A 589 16.43 26.47 12.37
N PRO A 590 15.63 26.77 13.41
CA PRO A 590 15.51 25.91 14.60
C PRO A 590 14.73 24.62 14.32
N ASN A 591 14.07 24.51 13.16
CA ASN A 591 13.28 23.36 12.73
C ASN A 591 14.04 22.41 11.80
N MET A 592 15.36 22.56 11.67
CA MET A 592 16.18 21.57 10.96
C MET A 592 16.06 20.19 11.59
N THR A 593 16.08 19.16 10.75
CA THR A 593 15.85 17.78 11.15
C THR A 593 16.99 16.85 10.74
N THR A 594 17.10 15.70 11.41
CA THR A 594 17.91 14.59 10.92
C THR A 594 17.28 13.94 9.69
N GLU A 595 18.09 13.52 8.72
CA GLU A 595 17.61 12.82 7.52
C GLU A 595 16.95 11.46 7.87
N ASP A 596 17.52 10.77 8.86
CA ASP A 596 17.11 9.42 9.23
C ASP A 596 15.76 9.40 9.97
N TRP A 597 15.61 10.25 10.98
CA TRP A 597 14.51 10.19 11.96
C TRP A 597 13.66 11.47 12.03
N ASN A 598 13.91 12.46 11.18
CA ASN A 598 13.27 13.77 11.21
C ASN A 598 13.29 14.45 12.60
N LEU A 599 14.32 14.17 13.41
CA LEU A 599 14.43 14.70 14.76
C LEU A 599 14.94 16.14 14.71
N THR A 600 14.19 17.05 15.31
CA THR A 600 14.60 18.44 15.51
C THR A 600 15.50 18.61 16.74
N ALA A 601 16.15 19.76 16.85
CA ALA A 601 16.87 20.14 18.07
C ALA A 601 15.97 20.09 19.31
N LEU A 602 14.67 20.40 19.13
CA LEU A 602 13.68 20.37 20.20
C LEU A 602 13.37 18.95 20.69
N HIS A 603 13.37 17.94 19.80
CA HIS A 603 13.25 16.53 20.22
C HIS A 603 14.43 16.12 21.10
N TYR A 604 15.65 16.45 20.69
CA TYR A 604 16.84 16.12 21.48
C TYR A 604 16.82 16.79 22.84
N ALA A 605 16.56 18.10 22.90
CA ALA A 605 16.46 18.84 24.16
C ALA A 605 15.34 18.29 25.06
N ALA A 606 14.22 17.87 24.48
CA ALA A 606 13.11 17.30 25.24
C ALA A 606 13.40 15.89 25.78
N ARG A 607 14.04 15.05 24.97
CA ARG A 607 14.44 13.68 25.34
C ARG A 607 15.56 13.64 26.38
N THR A 608 16.31 14.71 26.56
CA THR A 608 17.40 14.81 27.55
C THR A 608 17.10 15.75 28.72
N GLY A 609 15.92 16.39 28.75
CA GLY A 609 15.47 17.21 29.88
C GLY A 609 16.02 18.64 29.94
N HIS A 610 16.57 19.14 28.83
CA HIS A 610 17.28 20.43 28.79
C HIS A 610 16.34 21.62 28.67
N ASN A 611 15.65 21.97 29.76
CA ASN A 611 14.65 23.07 29.80
C ASN A 611 15.18 24.43 29.29
N GLY A 612 16.45 24.77 29.57
CA GLY A 612 17.06 25.99 29.06
C GLY A 612 17.11 26.02 27.53
N THR A 613 17.60 24.93 26.94
CA THR A 613 17.67 24.74 25.48
C THR A 613 16.28 24.66 24.86
N THR A 614 15.35 23.91 25.44
CA THR A 614 13.95 23.85 25.00
C THR A 614 13.32 25.23 24.91
N ARG A 615 13.47 26.05 25.96
CA ARG A 615 12.92 27.42 26.01
C ARG A 615 13.55 28.33 24.96
N LEU A 616 14.86 28.21 24.73
CA LEU A 616 15.55 29.01 23.73
C LEU A 616 15.09 28.65 22.32
N LEU A 617 15.00 27.35 22.00
CA LEU A 617 14.53 26.86 20.71
C LEU A 617 13.08 27.26 20.44
N LEU A 618 12.18 27.15 21.42
CA LEU A 618 10.79 27.58 21.27
C LEU A 618 10.67 29.09 21.03
N LYS A 619 11.44 29.92 21.78
CA LYS A 619 11.51 31.37 21.53
C LYS A 619 12.07 31.71 20.15
N ALA A 620 12.90 30.83 19.59
CA ALA A 620 13.45 30.96 18.25
C ALA A 620 12.47 30.56 17.13
N GLY A 621 11.30 30.01 17.46
CA GLY A 621 10.31 29.52 16.49
C GLY A 621 10.42 28.03 16.17
N ALA A 622 11.04 27.22 17.05
CA ALA A 622 10.95 25.77 16.93
C ALA A 622 9.49 25.30 17.07
N ASN A 623 9.06 24.37 16.22
CA ASN A 623 7.73 23.80 16.24
C ASN A 623 7.59 22.82 17.43
N PRO A 624 6.76 23.13 18.45
CA PRO A 624 6.53 22.25 19.60
C PRO A 624 5.84 20.93 19.22
N ASN A 625 5.19 20.88 18.06
CA ASN A 625 4.44 19.75 17.52
C ASN A 625 5.18 19.05 16.37
N ALA A 626 6.49 19.27 16.24
CA ALA A 626 7.29 18.51 15.28
C ALA A 626 7.18 17.00 15.60
N GLN A 627 7.01 16.17 14.58
CA GLN A 627 6.89 14.71 14.74
C GLN A 627 8.15 14.02 14.22
N ALA A 628 8.70 13.14 15.04
CA ALA A 628 9.75 12.21 14.62
C ALA A 628 9.23 11.26 13.53
N LYS A 629 10.09 10.98 12.56
CA LYS A 629 9.82 9.99 11.50
C LYS A 629 9.75 8.60 12.11
N HIS A 630 8.88 7.77 11.56
CA HIS A 630 8.56 6.42 12.02
C HIS A 630 7.72 6.37 13.31
N THR A 631 8.11 7.06 14.37
CA THR A 631 7.40 6.94 15.66
C THR A 631 6.29 7.97 15.89
N ASN A 632 6.23 9.05 15.12
CA ASN A 632 5.37 10.21 15.37
C ASN A 632 5.53 10.84 16.77
N ASN A 633 6.61 10.50 17.50
CA ASN A 633 6.87 11.10 18.81
C ASN A 633 7.00 12.62 18.64
N THR A 634 6.28 13.36 19.45
CA THR A 634 6.48 14.81 19.61
C THR A 634 7.52 15.07 20.69
N PRO A 635 8.12 16.28 20.75
CA PRO A 635 8.91 16.70 21.90
C PRO A 635 8.16 16.53 23.23
N LEU A 636 6.83 16.71 23.24
CA LEU A 636 6.00 16.51 24.42
C LEU A 636 5.97 15.03 24.84
N PHE A 637 5.80 14.12 23.88
CA PHE A 637 5.86 12.68 24.11
C PHE A 637 7.24 12.24 24.62
N ASP A 638 8.32 12.73 24.00
CA ASP A 638 9.69 12.42 24.43
C ASP A 638 9.98 12.91 25.85
N ALA A 639 9.52 14.12 26.21
CA ALA A 639 9.65 14.66 27.55
C ALA A 639 8.85 13.85 28.58
N ALA A 640 7.63 13.43 28.24
CA ALA A 640 6.77 12.63 29.10
C ALA A 640 7.29 11.22 29.33
N SER A 641 7.79 10.55 28.28
CA SER A 641 8.38 9.21 28.39
C SER A 641 9.64 9.18 29.26
N ASN A 642 10.39 10.29 29.32
CA ASN A 642 11.62 10.41 30.11
C ASN A 642 11.45 11.18 31.43
N GLY A 643 10.22 11.56 31.83
CA GLY A 643 9.94 12.13 33.15
C GLY A 643 10.29 13.61 33.33
N TYR A 644 10.41 14.40 32.25
CA TYR A 644 10.88 15.78 32.32
C TYR A 644 9.76 16.83 32.46
N VAL A 645 9.20 16.95 33.66
CA VAL A 645 8.09 17.86 34.01
C VAL A 645 8.31 19.31 33.55
N ARG A 646 9.51 19.88 33.79
CA ARG A 646 9.82 21.28 33.42
C ARG A 646 9.84 21.50 31.91
N VAL A 647 10.20 20.48 31.13
CA VAL A 647 10.16 20.52 29.67
C VAL A 647 8.73 20.40 29.18
N ILE A 648 7.93 19.48 29.74
CA ILE A 648 6.49 19.33 29.44
C ILE A 648 5.77 20.66 29.64
N GLN A 649 5.95 21.29 30.80
CA GLN A 649 5.34 22.58 31.09
C GLN A 649 5.77 23.67 30.10
N CYS A 650 7.07 23.70 29.72
CA CYS A 650 7.56 24.66 28.74
C CYS A 650 6.95 24.44 27.35
N LEU A 651 6.81 23.19 26.91
CA LEU A 651 6.23 22.81 25.63
C LEU A 651 4.74 23.17 25.55
N LEU A 652 3.96 22.82 26.58
CA LEU A 652 2.53 23.14 26.66
C LEU A 652 2.28 24.66 26.66
N GLN A 653 3.10 25.42 27.39
CA GLN A 653 3.05 26.90 27.38
C GLN A 653 3.31 27.53 26.01
N HIS A 654 4.00 26.82 25.10
CA HIS A 654 4.30 27.29 23.75
C HIS A 654 3.43 26.60 22.69
N GLY A 655 2.31 25.99 23.07
CA GLY A 655 1.32 25.45 22.14
C GLY A 655 1.59 24.02 21.67
N ALA A 656 2.29 23.21 22.47
CA ALA A 656 2.32 21.77 22.26
C ALA A 656 0.91 21.18 22.40
N ASP A 657 0.51 20.37 21.43
CA ASP A 657 -0.77 19.68 21.40
C ASP A 657 -0.75 18.51 22.39
N ILE A 658 -1.56 18.63 23.44
CA ILE A 658 -1.67 17.61 24.50
C ILE A 658 -2.34 16.32 24.01
N THR A 659 -3.10 16.41 22.90
CA THR A 659 -3.81 15.27 22.30
C THR A 659 -2.97 14.53 21.26
N ALA A 660 -1.80 15.07 20.89
CA ALA A 660 -0.91 14.43 19.94
C ALA A 660 -0.43 13.07 20.47
N CYS A 661 -0.54 12.06 19.62
CA CYS A 661 -0.13 10.69 19.91
C CYS A 661 0.99 10.21 18.98
N CYS A 662 1.76 9.24 19.45
CA CYS A 662 2.76 8.54 18.65
C CYS A 662 2.09 7.47 17.74
N GLU A 663 2.89 6.70 17.01
CA GLU A 663 2.40 5.66 16.07
C GLU A 663 1.54 4.57 16.72
N TRP A 664 1.64 4.38 18.04
CA TRP A 664 0.83 3.43 18.82
C TRP A 664 -0.44 4.06 19.40
N GLU A 665 -0.85 5.24 18.92
CA GLU A 665 -1.96 6.04 19.47
C GLU A 665 -1.77 6.44 20.94
N ARG A 666 -0.55 6.29 21.47
CA ARG A 666 -0.21 6.71 22.83
C ARG A 666 0.03 8.21 22.88
N THR A 667 -0.74 8.90 23.70
CA THR A 667 -0.50 10.30 24.06
C THR A 667 0.68 10.45 25.03
N ALA A 668 1.10 11.68 25.30
CA ALA A 668 2.09 11.96 26.34
C ALA A 668 1.66 11.40 27.72
N LEU A 669 0.34 11.33 28.00
CA LEU A 669 -0.19 10.78 29.24
C LEU A 669 0.02 9.26 29.33
N HIS A 670 -0.19 8.53 28.22
CA HIS A 670 0.11 7.11 28.15
C HIS A 670 1.59 6.82 28.43
N ALA A 671 2.49 7.59 27.81
CA ALA A 671 3.94 7.44 28.01
C ALA A 671 4.38 7.73 29.46
N ALA A 672 3.84 8.79 30.07
CA ALA A 672 4.12 9.10 31.47
C ALA A 672 3.58 8.01 32.41
N ALA A 673 2.39 7.48 32.12
CA ALA A 673 1.74 6.46 32.93
C ALA A 673 2.44 5.10 32.83
N GLU A 674 2.80 4.65 31.63
CA GLU A 674 3.56 3.41 31.38
C GLU A 674 4.92 3.40 32.09
N LYS A 675 5.55 4.57 32.26
CA LYS A 675 6.86 4.72 32.92
C LYS A 675 6.76 5.11 34.40
N GLY A 676 5.55 5.32 34.92
CA GLY A 676 5.29 5.67 36.31
C GLY A 676 5.72 7.07 36.72
N HIS A 677 5.82 8.01 35.76
CA HIS A 677 6.23 9.39 36.01
C HIS A 677 5.05 10.21 36.56
N ILE A 678 4.72 10.04 37.84
CA ILE A 678 3.53 10.64 38.47
C ILE A 678 3.46 12.17 38.32
N ASP A 679 4.57 12.88 38.47
CA ASP A 679 4.59 14.34 38.32
C ASP A 679 4.31 14.78 36.86
N CYS A 680 4.67 13.94 35.89
CA CYS A 680 4.34 14.15 34.48
C CYS A 680 2.85 13.88 34.22
N VAL A 681 2.28 12.87 34.86
CA VAL A 681 0.84 12.58 34.83
C VAL A 681 0.06 13.76 35.45
N ASP A 682 0.46 14.26 36.62
CA ASP A 682 -0.18 15.40 37.29
C ASP A 682 -0.17 16.66 36.41
N ILE A 683 0.97 17.03 35.81
CA ILE A 683 1.02 18.22 34.96
C ILE A 683 0.20 18.04 33.67
N LEU A 684 0.19 16.86 33.05
CA LEU A 684 -0.61 16.61 31.85
C LEU A 684 -2.11 16.65 32.15
N MET A 685 -2.55 16.09 33.28
CA MET A 685 -3.95 16.16 33.71
C MET A 685 -4.39 17.60 34.01
N ARG A 686 -3.53 18.44 34.60
CA ARG A 686 -3.82 19.87 34.80
C ARG A 686 -3.98 20.67 33.51
N TYR A 687 -3.45 20.17 32.40
CA TYR A 687 -3.67 20.73 31.07
C TYR A 687 -4.79 19.99 30.29
N HIS A 688 -5.64 19.25 31.00
CA HIS A 688 -6.81 18.54 30.46
C HIS A 688 -6.47 17.43 29.45
N ALA A 689 -5.40 16.67 29.70
CA ALA A 689 -5.17 15.42 28.99
C ALA A 689 -6.34 14.43 29.24
N ASP A 690 -6.72 13.68 28.21
CA ASP A 690 -7.79 12.70 28.30
C ASP A 690 -7.31 11.41 28.98
N ALA A 691 -7.73 11.18 30.22
CA ALA A 691 -7.39 9.99 31.00
C ALA A 691 -8.06 8.70 30.50
N ASP A 692 -9.13 8.82 29.71
CA ASP A 692 -9.89 7.69 29.17
C ASP A 692 -9.51 7.39 27.71
N SER A 693 -8.59 8.17 27.14
CA SER A 693 -8.03 7.88 25.82
C SER A 693 -7.40 6.48 25.78
N ILE A 694 -7.54 5.78 24.67
CA ILE A 694 -7.04 4.40 24.51
C ILE A 694 -5.94 4.35 23.45
N ASP A 695 -4.92 3.52 23.69
CA ASP A 695 -3.89 3.22 22.71
C ASP A 695 -4.38 2.21 21.65
N CYS A 696 -3.52 1.89 20.68
CA CYS A 696 -3.88 0.96 19.60
C CYS A 696 -4.22 -0.47 20.07
N ASN A 697 -3.89 -0.84 21.31
CA ASN A 697 -4.23 -2.12 21.93
C ASN A 697 -5.48 -2.02 22.83
N GLY A 698 -6.12 -0.85 22.88
CA GLY A 698 -7.27 -0.58 23.73
C GLY A 698 -6.91 -0.29 25.18
N TYR A 699 -5.65 0.00 25.51
CA TYR A 699 -5.23 0.30 26.87
C TYR A 699 -5.31 1.80 27.15
N THR A 700 -5.96 2.15 28.26
CA THR A 700 -5.92 3.50 28.83
C THR A 700 -4.57 3.79 29.50
N PRO A 701 -4.23 5.05 29.80
CA PRO A 701 -3.10 5.38 30.66
C PRO A 701 -3.13 4.63 32.00
N LEU A 702 -4.32 4.43 32.57
CA LEU A 702 -4.50 3.66 33.81
C LEU A 702 -4.11 2.18 33.63
N ASP A 703 -4.50 1.57 32.51
CA ASP A 703 -4.14 0.18 32.18
C ASP A 703 -2.63 0.03 32.01
N LEU A 704 -1.97 0.97 31.34
CA LEU A 704 -0.51 0.96 31.15
C LEU A 704 0.25 1.16 32.47
N ALA A 705 -0.23 2.06 33.34
CA ALA A 705 0.33 2.20 34.69
C ALA A 705 0.18 0.92 35.51
N SER A 706 -0.94 0.20 35.32
CA SER A 706 -1.21 -1.08 35.99
C SER A 706 -0.28 -2.20 35.47
N GLN A 707 -0.08 -2.29 34.15
CA GLN A 707 0.86 -3.25 33.54
C GLN A 707 2.31 -3.01 33.97
N GLY A 708 2.72 -1.74 34.13
CA GLY A 708 4.04 -1.36 34.63
C GLY A 708 4.22 -1.52 36.14
N GLY A 709 3.16 -1.83 36.89
CA GLY A 709 3.22 -1.95 38.36
C GLY A 709 3.37 -0.60 39.09
N HIS A 710 3.01 0.52 38.45
CA HIS A 710 3.20 1.87 38.96
C HIS A 710 2.05 2.30 39.88
N TRP A 711 2.01 1.73 41.08
CA TRP A 711 0.88 1.82 42.01
C TRP A 711 0.47 3.26 42.39
N GLU A 712 1.41 4.20 42.58
CA GLU A 712 1.05 5.60 42.89
C GLU A 712 0.37 6.28 41.70
N THR A 713 0.77 5.95 40.48
CA THR A 713 0.17 6.50 39.26
C THR A 713 -1.22 5.92 39.04
N VAL A 714 -1.40 4.61 39.25
CA VAL A 714 -2.71 3.94 39.25
C VAL A 714 -3.66 4.60 40.25
N LYS A 715 -3.19 4.79 41.48
CA LYS A 715 -3.98 5.43 42.55
C LYS A 715 -4.33 6.88 42.23
N TYR A 716 -3.44 7.61 41.56
CA TYR A 716 -3.69 8.98 41.12
C TYR A 716 -4.77 9.03 40.02
N LEU A 717 -4.63 8.21 38.97
CA LEU A 717 -5.56 8.17 37.83
C LEU A 717 -6.96 7.63 38.22
N GLN A 718 -7.06 6.71 39.17
CA GLN A 718 -8.35 6.20 39.69
C GLN A 718 -9.15 7.22 40.51
N ARG A 719 -8.52 8.31 40.96
CA ARG A 719 -9.17 9.34 41.80
C ARG A 719 -9.76 10.49 41.00
N LEU A 720 -9.41 10.57 39.71
CA LEU A 720 -9.95 11.54 38.76
C LEU A 720 -11.31 11.04 38.26
#